data_AF-A0A950CYP8-F1
#
_entry.id   AF-A0A950CYP8-F1
#
_cell.length_a   1.000
_cell.length_b   1.000
_cell.length_c   1.000
_cell.angle_alpha   90.00
_cell.angle_beta   90.00
_cell.angle_gamma   90.00
#
_symmetry.space_group_name_H-M   'P 1'
#
loop_
_entity.id
_entity.type
_entity.pdbx_description
1 polymer ?
#
loop_
_entity_poly.entity_id
_entity_poly.type
_entity_poly.pdbx_seq_one_letter_code
_entity_poly.pdbx_strand_id
1 'polypeptide(L)'
;MVVCLISAPTVAEFEEAAEAESEQVRESAGELQLGVMSLAAVLQSNGCPVKLIDLNHQYYRYLSVRESCEEFCTWASKLIASESADVYGFSSICSSYPLSIRLACDVKALRPDSTIIFGGPQASVVDAETLLTFPFVDLIVRGEAERTFPALLDELSGRKRFDNLAGLTFRDGNHIVRNPNASVIEDLDSLPTPAYELAENLHELNFASLELGRGCPFACKFCSTNDFFRRRFRVKSPRRMLDEMRSIARKFGFRRFDLVHDMFTVDRRRVVSFCNELLSSGEKFKWSCSARTDCVDTELLELMAQAGCIGIFFGVETGSARMQAVIDKHLDIPQAKAAIDAAEGYGIATTVSLITGFPEENVADLRDTASLYMHAVRTPNATPQLNLLAPLAATPIHRQHVEELTLDDLCSDISHQGRFQNVVDRLLIQTHRDIFPNFYLLPTPYLDREYVLELREFLLMATARVRWLLAALDASTSGILDVFSEWRSYRVEHRCGLTGGDLRHYYRLRTFREDFINFLRSHVRDWSSLSVRALFEYEVALQQAIREHETLPRVAGCERVQAPFERQDRPQRNARVYSFELEWDIQAVLNHVRRREEPDERVRRHGFYATRPISKESTRLVEIAPLGAFVLNLCTGVATIEQIIEQFATTFETQESLPPDLVCISLLEELSKRGFLAIYRSLGSATMSPHSEAVECRALSFAGC
;
A
#
# COMPACT_ATOMS: atom_id res chain seq x y z
N MET A 1 8.54 -37.47 7.85
CA MET A 1 8.72 -36.62 6.67
C MET A 1 8.69 -35.17 7.15
N VAL A 2 9.72 -34.39 6.86
CA VAL A 2 9.83 -32.96 7.19
C VAL A 2 9.26 -32.15 6.04
N VAL A 3 8.38 -31.20 6.35
CA VAL A 3 7.75 -30.31 5.36
C VAL A 3 8.26 -28.89 5.53
N CYS A 4 8.72 -28.28 4.45
CA CYS A 4 9.00 -26.85 4.38
C CYS A 4 7.88 -26.17 3.57
N LEU A 5 7.13 -25.28 4.21
CA LEU A 5 6.13 -24.45 3.57
C LEU A 5 6.74 -23.10 3.21
N ILE A 6 6.53 -22.67 1.97
CA ILE A 6 7.08 -21.43 1.42
C ILE A 6 5.93 -20.52 1.02
N SER A 7 5.92 -19.32 1.61
CA SER A 7 4.93 -18.28 1.34
C SER A 7 5.10 -17.72 -0.09
N ALA A 8 4.05 -17.13 -0.68
CA ALA A 8 4.15 -16.51 -2.00
C ALA A 8 4.67 -15.08 -1.86
N PRO A 9 5.72 -14.64 -2.60
CA PRO A 9 6.26 -13.30 -2.38
C PRO A 9 5.28 -12.24 -2.90
N THR A 10 4.71 -11.41 -2.01
CA THR A 10 3.91 -10.23 -2.38
C THR A 10 4.75 -8.96 -2.45
N VAL A 11 5.96 -9.01 -1.87
CA VAL A 11 6.96 -7.95 -1.92
C VAL A 11 8.15 -8.44 -2.73
N ALA A 12 8.23 -8.04 -4.00
CA ALA A 12 9.35 -8.36 -4.89
C ALA A 12 9.95 -7.10 -5.55
N GLU A 13 9.52 -5.92 -5.10
CA GLU A 13 9.50 -4.72 -5.94
C GLU A 13 10.68 -3.74 -5.79
N PHE A 14 11.53 -3.90 -4.77
CA PHE A 14 12.41 -2.82 -4.30
C PHE A 14 13.86 -3.06 -4.68
N GLU A 15 14.26 -2.56 -5.84
CA GLU A 15 15.66 -2.63 -6.28
C GLU A 15 16.56 -1.60 -5.56
N GLU A 16 16.00 -0.47 -5.15
CA GLU A 16 16.71 0.58 -4.42
C GLU A 16 16.51 0.43 -2.90
N ALA A 17 17.62 0.34 -2.15
CA ALA A 17 17.60 0.21 -0.70
C ALA A 17 16.81 1.34 0.01
N ALA A 18 16.79 2.55 -0.58
CA ALA A 18 16.03 3.67 -0.05
C ALA A 18 14.50 3.51 -0.19
N GLU A 19 14.01 2.86 -1.25
CA GLU A 19 12.58 2.56 -1.44
C GLU A 19 12.12 1.43 -0.52
N ALA A 20 12.99 0.44 -0.31
CA ALA A 20 12.79 -0.68 0.61
C ALA A 20 12.60 -0.27 2.08
N GLU A 21 13.16 0.87 2.47
CA GLU A 21 13.09 1.38 3.84
C GLU A 21 11.82 2.22 4.15
N SER A 22 10.96 2.44 3.15
CA SER A 22 9.70 3.19 3.35
C SER A 22 8.75 2.46 4.32
N GLU A 23 7.89 3.22 5.00
CA GLU A 23 6.99 2.70 6.04
C GLU A 23 5.98 1.72 5.42
N GLN A 24 5.42 2.10 4.26
CA GLN A 24 4.48 1.27 3.50
C GLN A 24 5.07 -0.08 3.08
N VAL A 25 6.34 -0.10 2.69
CA VAL A 25 7.03 -1.34 2.28
C VAL A 25 7.27 -2.26 3.46
N ARG A 26 7.67 -1.70 4.60
CA ARG A 26 7.83 -2.46 5.85
C ARG A 26 6.51 -3.05 6.32
N GLU A 27 5.42 -2.29 6.23
CA GLU A 27 4.09 -2.79 6.56
C GLU A 27 3.65 -3.92 5.62
N SER A 28 3.88 -3.77 4.32
CA SER A 28 3.53 -4.80 3.31
C SER A 28 4.37 -6.06 3.43
N ALA A 29 5.68 -5.92 3.68
CA ALA A 29 6.59 -7.04 3.94
C ALA A 29 6.28 -7.74 5.28
N GLY A 30 5.55 -7.05 6.15
CA GLY A 30 5.06 -7.56 7.42
C GLY A 30 3.75 -8.33 7.34
N GLU A 31 3.09 -8.38 6.18
CA GLU A 31 1.79 -9.04 6.07
C GLU A 31 1.91 -10.57 6.19
N LEU A 32 1.21 -11.12 7.18
CA LEU A 32 1.24 -12.54 7.50
C LEU A 32 0.40 -13.36 6.51
N GLN A 33 1.01 -14.38 5.90
CA GLN A 33 0.31 -15.24 4.93
C GLN A 33 -0.48 -16.35 5.63
N LEU A 34 -1.69 -16.01 6.05
CA LEU A 34 -2.57 -16.86 6.86
C LEU A 34 -2.83 -18.24 6.26
N GLY A 35 -2.86 -18.38 4.93
CA GLY A 35 -3.07 -19.67 4.26
C GLY A 35 -2.00 -20.70 4.62
N VAL A 36 -0.72 -20.37 4.46
CA VAL A 36 0.39 -21.28 4.79
C VAL A 36 0.53 -21.49 6.29
N MET A 37 0.21 -20.49 7.11
CA MET A 37 0.21 -20.62 8.57
C MET A 37 -0.92 -21.52 9.08
N SER A 38 -2.09 -21.48 8.46
CA SER A 38 -3.21 -22.38 8.75
C SER A 38 -2.84 -23.83 8.42
N LEU A 39 -2.26 -24.04 7.23
CA LEU A 39 -1.69 -25.33 6.83
C LEU A 39 -0.63 -25.83 7.82
N ALA A 40 0.30 -24.96 8.24
CA ALA A 40 1.32 -25.32 9.21
C ALA A 40 0.71 -25.78 10.55
N ALA A 41 -0.30 -25.07 11.06
CA ALA A 41 -0.99 -25.42 12.31
C ALA A 41 -1.69 -26.79 12.21
N VAL A 42 -2.33 -27.07 11.07
CA VAL A 42 -2.97 -28.37 10.82
C VAL A 42 -1.95 -29.49 10.76
N LEU A 43 -0.84 -29.30 10.05
CA LEU A 43 0.22 -30.29 9.96
C LEU A 43 0.90 -30.56 11.31
N GLN A 44 1.18 -29.52 12.10
CA GLN A 44 1.70 -29.66 13.46
C GLN A 44 0.74 -30.43 14.37
N SER A 45 -0.57 -30.17 14.24
CA SER A 45 -1.60 -30.88 15.00
C SER A 45 -1.67 -32.38 14.63
N ASN A 46 -1.21 -32.76 13.44
CA ASN A 46 -1.06 -34.15 12.99
C ASN A 46 0.34 -34.73 13.29
N GLY A 47 1.16 -34.04 14.07
CA GLY A 47 2.51 -34.50 14.45
C GLY A 47 3.55 -34.41 13.33
N CYS A 48 3.26 -33.68 12.24
CA CYS A 48 4.22 -33.46 11.17
C CYS A 48 5.18 -32.31 11.54
N PRO A 49 6.51 -32.50 11.46
CA PRO A 49 7.48 -31.42 11.59
C PRO A 49 7.36 -30.46 10.42
N VAL A 50 7.03 -29.19 10.71
CA VAL A 50 6.85 -28.13 9.71
C VAL A 50 7.85 -27.02 9.93
N LYS A 51 8.41 -26.53 8.83
CA LYS A 51 9.16 -25.29 8.72
C LYS A 51 8.38 -24.31 7.85
N LEU A 52 8.44 -23.02 8.17
CA LEU A 52 7.77 -21.97 7.41
C LEU A 52 8.82 -20.94 6.96
N ILE A 53 8.87 -20.67 5.67
CA ILE A 53 9.69 -19.59 5.10
C ILE A 53 8.75 -18.54 4.55
N ASP A 54 8.80 -17.35 5.14
CA ASP A 54 8.09 -16.18 4.64
C ASP A 54 8.96 -15.37 3.67
N LEU A 55 8.69 -15.50 2.37
CA LEU A 55 9.49 -14.85 1.34
C LEU A 55 9.43 -13.32 1.39
N ASN A 56 8.37 -12.71 1.92
CA ASN A 56 8.31 -11.26 2.09
C ASN A 56 9.35 -10.77 3.10
N HIS A 57 9.37 -11.42 4.27
CA HIS A 57 10.36 -11.15 5.29
C HIS A 57 11.78 -11.46 4.79
N GLN A 58 11.97 -12.59 4.10
CA GLN A 58 13.29 -12.94 3.55
C GLN A 58 13.76 -11.96 2.47
N TYR A 59 12.86 -11.41 1.66
CA TYR A 59 13.19 -10.36 0.69
C TYR A 59 13.67 -9.08 1.38
N TYR A 60 12.98 -8.65 2.45
CA TYR A 60 13.42 -7.51 3.24
C TYR A 60 14.81 -7.74 3.87
N ARG A 61 15.05 -8.94 4.42
CA ARG A 61 16.37 -9.33 4.93
C ARG A 61 17.42 -9.31 3.84
N TYR A 62 17.13 -9.88 2.68
CA TYR A 62 18.01 -9.87 1.52
C TYR A 62 18.46 -8.45 1.16
N LEU A 63 17.54 -7.47 1.15
CA LEU A 63 17.86 -6.08 0.87
C LEU A 63 18.81 -5.45 1.90
N SER A 64 18.69 -5.82 3.17
CA SER A 64 19.57 -5.33 4.24
C SER A 64 20.98 -5.92 4.23
N VAL A 65 21.16 -7.12 3.69
CA VAL A 65 22.45 -7.84 3.66
C VAL A 65 23.11 -7.85 2.27
N ARG A 66 22.54 -7.14 1.30
CA ARG A 66 22.98 -7.13 -0.10
C ARG A 66 24.32 -6.40 -0.27
N GLU A 67 25.39 -7.01 0.19
CA GLU A 67 26.78 -6.67 -0.19
C GLU A 67 27.20 -7.39 -1.48
N SER A 68 26.45 -8.43 -1.90
CA SER A 68 26.76 -9.27 -3.07
C SER A 68 25.88 -8.92 -4.29
N CYS A 69 26.43 -9.15 -5.49
CA CYS A 69 25.70 -9.02 -6.76
C CYS A 69 24.72 -10.20 -7.03
N GLU A 70 24.46 -11.07 -6.06
CA GLU A 70 23.61 -12.25 -6.25
C GLU A 70 22.14 -11.85 -6.34
N GLU A 71 21.40 -12.44 -7.30
CA GLU A 71 19.95 -12.23 -7.46
C GLU A 71 19.16 -12.84 -6.28
N PHE A 72 18.09 -12.18 -5.85
CA PHE A 72 17.20 -12.69 -4.79
C PHE A 72 16.74 -14.13 -5.03
N CYS A 73 16.35 -14.49 -6.25
CA CYS A 73 15.89 -15.85 -6.57
C CYS A 73 16.94 -16.90 -6.19
N THR A 74 18.20 -16.69 -6.57
CA THR A 74 19.31 -17.59 -6.27
C THR A 74 19.64 -17.63 -4.77
N TRP A 75 19.61 -16.47 -4.10
CA TRP A 75 19.84 -16.39 -2.67
C TRP A 75 18.74 -17.12 -1.88
N ALA A 76 17.47 -16.86 -2.21
CA ALA A 76 16.31 -17.44 -1.55
C ALA A 76 16.19 -18.95 -1.81
N SER A 77 16.52 -19.43 -3.02
CA SER A 77 16.50 -20.87 -3.31
C SER A 77 17.53 -21.64 -2.49
N LYS A 78 18.73 -21.07 -2.25
CA LYS A 78 19.73 -21.64 -1.33
C LYS A 78 19.25 -21.66 0.11
N LEU A 79 18.62 -20.57 0.57
CA LEU A 79 18.02 -20.51 1.91
C LEU A 79 16.96 -21.60 2.07
N ILE A 80 15.99 -21.69 1.14
CA ILE A 80 14.95 -22.71 1.16
C ILE A 80 15.56 -24.11 1.16
N ALA A 81 16.50 -24.37 0.24
CA ALA A 81 17.15 -25.67 0.14
C ALA A 81 17.97 -26.01 1.39
N SER A 82 18.45 -25.03 2.18
CA SER A 82 19.21 -25.31 3.41
C SER A 82 18.36 -25.99 4.50
N GLU A 83 17.03 -25.81 4.45
CA GLU A 83 16.12 -26.40 5.44
C GLU A 83 16.06 -27.93 5.43
N SER A 84 16.60 -28.58 4.38
CA SER A 84 16.73 -30.05 4.33
C SER A 84 15.40 -30.79 4.55
N ALA A 85 14.34 -30.31 3.91
CA ALA A 85 13.02 -30.95 3.95
C ALA A 85 12.87 -32.04 2.88
N ASP A 86 11.98 -32.99 3.15
CA ASP A 86 11.58 -34.03 2.19
C ASP A 86 10.56 -33.48 1.18
N VAL A 87 9.73 -32.53 1.63
CA VAL A 87 8.68 -31.89 0.84
C VAL A 87 8.83 -30.37 0.93
N TYR A 88 8.85 -29.70 -0.22
CA TYR A 88 8.78 -28.24 -0.32
C TYR A 88 7.42 -27.84 -0.92
N GLY A 89 6.58 -27.25 -0.09
CA GLY A 89 5.23 -26.81 -0.44
C GLY A 89 5.17 -25.30 -0.70
N PHE A 90 5.02 -24.90 -1.95
CA PHE A 90 4.93 -23.50 -2.36
C PHE A 90 3.46 -23.05 -2.41
N SER A 91 3.14 -22.01 -1.66
CA SER A 91 1.91 -21.23 -1.88
C SER A 91 2.02 -20.42 -3.17
N SER A 92 0.91 -20.20 -3.84
CA SER A 92 0.87 -19.48 -5.11
C SER A 92 -0.27 -18.48 -5.20
N ILE A 93 0.09 -17.27 -5.61
CA ILE A 93 -0.83 -16.22 -6.05
C ILE A 93 -0.41 -15.78 -7.45
N CYS A 94 -1.35 -15.23 -8.22
CA CYS A 94 -1.10 -14.91 -9.63
C CYS A 94 0.03 -13.89 -9.83
N SER A 95 0.14 -12.91 -8.93
CA SER A 95 1.10 -11.82 -9.01
C SER A 95 2.54 -12.31 -8.97
N SER A 96 2.84 -13.39 -8.24
CA SER A 96 4.19 -13.82 -7.90
C SER A 96 4.58 -15.18 -8.50
N TYR A 97 3.68 -15.80 -9.23
CA TYR A 97 3.82 -17.20 -9.66
C TYR A 97 5.06 -17.47 -10.52
N PRO A 98 5.49 -16.59 -11.45
CA PRO A 98 6.74 -16.77 -12.20
C PRO A 98 7.96 -16.95 -11.28
N LEU A 99 8.11 -16.08 -10.28
CA LEU A 99 9.20 -16.15 -9.31
C LEU A 99 9.11 -17.42 -8.46
N SER A 100 7.92 -17.81 -8.01
CA SER A 100 7.74 -19.07 -7.26
C SER A 100 8.13 -20.30 -8.09
N ILE A 101 7.82 -20.32 -9.39
CA ILE A 101 8.22 -21.39 -10.32
C ILE A 101 9.75 -21.45 -10.48
N ARG A 102 10.41 -20.29 -10.62
CA ARG A 102 11.89 -20.22 -10.68
C ARG A 102 12.54 -20.71 -9.39
N LEU A 103 12.04 -20.26 -8.23
CA LEU A 103 12.52 -20.70 -6.92
C LEU A 103 12.38 -22.22 -6.75
N ALA A 104 11.23 -22.79 -7.13
CA ALA A 104 11.00 -24.22 -7.06
C ALA A 104 11.93 -25.02 -8.00
N CYS A 105 12.23 -24.49 -9.19
CA CYS A 105 13.19 -25.08 -10.13
C CYS A 105 14.60 -25.17 -9.49
N ASP A 106 15.09 -24.06 -8.94
CA ASP A 106 16.40 -24.01 -8.29
C ASP A 106 16.46 -24.92 -7.05
N VAL A 107 15.40 -24.93 -6.24
CA VAL A 107 15.30 -25.82 -5.07
C VAL A 107 15.33 -27.29 -5.49
N LYS A 108 14.60 -27.68 -6.54
CA LYS A 108 14.64 -29.06 -7.07
C LYS A 108 16.04 -29.42 -7.58
N ALA A 109 16.75 -28.50 -8.24
CA ALA A 109 18.12 -28.72 -8.69
C ALA A 109 19.09 -28.94 -7.51
N LEU A 110 18.91 -28.19 -6.42
CA LEU A 110 19.71 -28.34 -5.19
C LEU A 110 19.29 -29.56 -4.35
N ARG A 111 18.04 -30.01 -4.47
CA ARG A 111 17.43 -31.12 -3.73
C ARG A 111 16.66 -32.07 -4.68
N PRO A 112 17.36 -32.85 -5.53
CA PRO A 112 16.71 -33.67 -6.58
C PRO A 112 15.70 -34.69 -6.04
N ASP A 113 15.97 -35.25 -4.85
CA ASP A 113 15.14 -36.29 -4.21
C ASP A 113 13.91 -35.73 -3.48
N SER A 114 13.82 -34.41 -3.33
CA SER A 114 12.68 -33.78 -2.65
C SER A 114 11.42 -33.78 -3.50
N THR A 115 10.26 -33.72 -2.85
CA THR A 115 8.97 -33.53 -3.54
C THR A 115 8.60 -32.05 -3.56
N ILE A 116 8.37 -31.50 -4.75
CA ILE A 116 7.91 -30.12 -4.96
C ILE A 116 6.40 -30.13 -5.16
N ILE A 117 5.72 -29.40 -4.29
CA ILE A 117 4.26 -29.29 -4.31
C ILE A 117 3.88 -27.82 -4.43
N PHE A 118 2.94 -27.52 -5.33
CA PHE A 118 2.31 -26.21 -5.37
C PHE A 118 0.87 -26.28 -4.84
N GLY A 119 0.44 -25.21 -4.20
CA GLY A 119 -0.95 -25.01 -3.79
C GLY A 119 -1.31 -23.52 -3.74
N GLY A 120 -2.56 -23.23 -3.40
CA GLY A 120 -3.08 -21.86 -3.36
C GLY A 120 -3.82 -21.44 -4.64
N PRO A 121 -4.35 -20.20 -4.68
CA PRO A 121 -5.28 -19.75 -5.71
C PRO A 121 -4.80 -19.94 -7.15
N GLN A 122 -3.55 -19.56 -7.46
CA GLN A 122 -3.08 -19.61 -8.85
C GLN A 122 -2.86 -21.05 -9.32
N ALA A 123 -2.05 -21.83 -8.61
CA ALA A 123 -1.77 -23.22 -8.99
C ALA A 123 -3.05 -24.08 -9.04
N SER A 124 -4.11 -23.71 -8.30
CA SER A 124 -5.38 -24.43 -8.32
C SER A 124 -6.14 -24.34 -9.64
N VAL A 125 -5.98 -23.25 -10.38
CA VAL A 125 -6.73 -22.98 -11.62
C VAL A 125 -5.95 -23.25 -12.90
N VAL A 126 -4.61 -23.28 -12.84
CA VAL A 126 -3.70 -23.63 -13.95
C VAL A 126 -2.97 -24.96 -13.70
N ASP A 127 -3.62 -25.87 -12.97
CA ASP A 127 -2.98 -27.06 -12.40
C ASP A 127 -2.39 -28.00 -13.46
N ALA A 128 -3.18 -28.34 -14.47
CA ALA A 128 -2.75 -29.26 -15.52
C ALA A 128 -1.63 -28.65 -16.38
N GLU A 129 -1.80 -27.39 -16.77
CA GLU A 129 -0.85 -26.64 -17.60
C GLU A 129 0.49 -26.47 -16.89
N THR A 130 0.49 -26.16 -15.58
CA THR A 130 1.72 -26.09 -14.77
C THR A 130 2.45 -27.42 -14.77
N LEU A 131 1.77 -28.55 -14.49
CA LEU A 131 2.43 -29.86 -14.49
C LEU A 131 2.90 -30.28 -15.87
N LEU A 132 2.16 -29.97 -16.95
CA LEU A 132 2.63 -30.25 -18.30
C LEU A 132 3.90 -29.47 -18.65
N THR A 133 3.97 -28.22 -18.21
CA THR A 133 5.02 -27.26 -18.60
C THR A 133 6.28 -27.38 -17.76
N PHE A 134 6.15 -27.69 -16.46
CA PHE A 134 7.26 -27.66 -15.50
C PHE A 134 7.49 -29.05 -14.88
N PRO A 135 8.36 -29.89 -15.46
CA PRO A 135 8.57 -31.27 -14.99
C PRO A 135 9.13 -31.41 -13.57
N PHE A 136 9.75 -30.34 -13.04
CA PHE A 136 10.26 -30.31 -11.66
C PHE A 136 9.18 -30.14 -10.60
N VAL A 137 7.95 -29.79 -11.00
CA VAL A 137 6.78 -29.77 -10.12
C VAL A 137 6.18 -31.16 -10.07
N ASP A 138 6.18 -31.77 -8.88
CA ASP A 138 5.76 -33.16 -8.72
C ASP A 138 4.22 -33.24 -8.57
N LEU A 139 3.62 -32.35 -7.77
CA LEU A 139 2.20 -32.41 -7.40
C LEU A 139 1.57 -31.01 -7.26
N ILE A 140 0.26 -30.91 -7.48
CA ILE A 140 -0.52 -29.71 -7.19
C ILE A 140 -1.71 -30.05 -6.29
N VAL A 141 -1.81 -29.37 -5.15
CA VAL A 141 -2.93 -29.47 -4.21
C VAL A 141 -3.85 -28.28 -4.41
N ARG A 142 -5.10 -28.54 -4.77
CA ARG A 142 -6.04 -27.52 -5.23
C ARG A 142 -7.13 -27.22 -4.21
N GLY A 143 -7.54 -25.96 -4.17
CA GLY A 143 -8.53 -25.48 -3.23
C GLY A 143 -7.99 -25.44 -1.79
N GLU A 144 -8.85 -25.76 -0.83
CA GLU A 144 -8.49 -25.81 0.59
C GLU A 144 -7.69 -27.07 0.90
N ALA A 145 -6.44 -26.89 1.31
CA ALA A 145 -5.46 -27.96 1.40
C ALA A 145 -5.38 -28.60 2.81
N GLU A 146 -6.08 -28.08 3.82
CA GLU A 146 -5.99 -28.53 5.21
C GLU A 146 -6.46 -29.99 5.41
N ARG A 147 -7.30 -30.51 4.52
CA ARG A 147 -7.70 -31.94 4.54
C ARG A 147 -6.88 -32.77 3.55
N THR A 148 -6.66 -32.24 2.35
CA THR A 148 -5.99 -32.97 1.27
C THR A 148 -4.51 -33.15 1.54
N PHE A 149 -3.84 -32.14 2.12
CA PHE A 149 -2.40 -32.18 2.27
C PHE A 149 -1.93 -33.21 3.30
N PRO A 150 -2.52 -33.31 4.52
CA PRO A 150 -2.18 -34.42 5.43
C PRO A 150 -2.34 -35.80 4.80
N ALA A 151 -3.48 -36.04 4.12
CA ALA A 151 -3.73 -37.31 3.44
C ALA A 151 -2.72 -37.60 2.32
N LEU A 152 -2.26 -36.56 1.61
CA LEU A 152 -1.18 -36.68 0.63
C LEU A 152 0.16 -37.05 1.28
N LEU A 153 0.50 -36.44 2.43
CA LEU A 153 1.74 -36.75 3.14
C LEU A 153 1.74 -38.22 3.64
N ASP A 154 0.59 -38.73 4.08
CA ASP A 154 0.42 -40.14 4.45
C ASP A 154 0.72 -41.06 3.26
N GLU A 155 0.16 -40.77 2.08
CA GLU A 155 0.41 -41.55 0.87
C GLU A 155 1.87 -41.45 0.40
N LEU A 156 2.49 -40.27 0.48
CA LEU A 156 3.90 -40.08 0.16
C LEU A 156 4.83 -40.88 1.07
N SER A 157 4.48 -41.01 2.35
CA SER A 157 5.21 -41.82 3.33
C SER A 157 4.97 -43.33 3.18
N GLY A 158 3.86 -43.71 2.56
CA GLY A 158 3.36 -45.07 2.49
C GLY A 158 3.40 -45.66 1.08
N ARG A 159 2.22 -45.97 0.54
CA ARG A 159 2.04 -46.76 -0.68
C ARG A 159 2.10 -45.92 -1.97
N LYS A 160 2.14 -44.59 -1.85
CA LYS A 160 2.10 -43.64 -2.96
C LYS A 160 0.90 -43.86 -3.88
N ARG A 161 -0.30 -44.01 -3.31
CA ARG A 161 -1.55 -44.20 -4.06
C ARG A 161 -2.34 -42.90 -4.09
N PHE A 162 -2.37 -42.26 -5.26
CA PHE A 162 -2.94 -40.92 -5.40
C PHE A 162 -4.36 -40.88 -5.97
N ASP A 163 -4.86 -42.00 -6.53
CA ASP A 163 -6.11 -42.06 -7.31
C ASP A 163 -7.37 -41.54 -6.58
N ASN A 164 -7.40 -41.63 -5.24
CA ASN A 164 -8.56 -41.26 -4.42
C ASN A 164 -8.37 -39.97 -3.61
N LEU A 165 -7.27 -39.23 -3.82
CA LEU A 165 -7.01 -37.97 -3.12
C LEU A 165 -7.72 -36.81 -3.80
N ALA A 166 -8.89 -36.42 -3.28
CA ALA A 166 -9.66 -35.30 -3.82
C ALA A 166 -8.87 -33.99 -3.75
N GLY A 167 -8.95 -33.18 -4.80
CA GLY A 167 -8.21 -31.92 -4.92
C GLY A 167 -6.77 -32.06 -5.42
N LEU A 168 -6.27 -33.27 -5.65
CA LEU A 168 -4.92 -33.49 -6.18
C LEU A 168 -4.90 -33.48 -7.71
N THR A 169 -3.85 -32.90 -8.28
CA THR A 169 -3.43 -33.12 -9.67
C THR A 169 -1.99 -33.59 -9.65
N PHE A 170 -1.69 -34.67 -10.36
CA PHE A 170 -0.39 -35.34 -10.31
C PHE A 170 -0.03 -35.95 -11.66
N ARG A 171 1.23 -36.37 -11.78
CA ARG A 171 1.74 -37.08 -12.95
C ARG A 171 1.74 -38.59 -12.71
N ASP A 172 1.12 -39.34 -13.61
CA ASP A 172 1.21 -40.79 -13.70
C ASP A 172 1.91 -41.18 -15.01
N GLY A 173 3.20 -41.47 -14.92
CA GLY A 173 4.06 -41.66 -16.10
C GLY A 173 4.07 -40.42 -17.01
N ASN A 174 3.51 -40.56 -18.21
CA ASN A 174 3.42 -39.47 -19.19
C ASN A 174 2.06 -38.74 -19.16
N HIS A 175 1.15 -39.13 -18.28
CA HIS A 175 -0.20 -38.57 -18.20
C HIS A 175 -0.33 -37.66 -16.98
N ILE A 176 -1.09 -36.58 -17.15
CA ILE A 176 -1.55 -35.77 -16.02
C ILE A 176 -2.91 -36.30 -15.59
N VAL A 177 -2.99 -36.70 -14.32
CA VAL A 177 -4.21 -37.17 -13.68
C VAL A 177 -4.74 -36.06 -12.79
N ARG A 178 -5.98 -35.66 -13.06
CA ARG A 178 -6.68 -34.58 -12.36
C ARG A 178 -7.85 -35.17 -11.58
N ASN A 179 -7.67 -35.42 -10.29
CA ASN A 179 -8.72 -36.02 -9.46
C ASN A 179 -9.94 -35.09 -9.33
N PRO A 180 -11.10 -35.59 -8.86
CA PRO A 180 -12.21 -34.72 -8.47
C PRO A 180 -11.76 -33.69 -7.45
N ASN A 181 -12.34 -32.49 -7.50
CA ASN A 181 -11.98 -31.46 -6.53
C ASN A 181 -12.43 -31.85 -5.11
N ALA A 182 -11.67 -31.43 -4.09
CA ALA A 182 -12.10 -31.54 -2.70
C ALA A 182 -13.37 -30.70 -2.43
N SER A 183 -14.11 -31.13 -1.41
CA SER A 183 -15.17 -30.31 -0.81
C SER A 183 -14.54 -29.20 0.01
N VAL A 184 -15.22 -28.06 0.07
CA VAL A 184 -14.81 -26.97 0.94
C VAL A 184 -14.91 -27.36 2.42
N ILE A 185 -14.17 -26.66 3.27
CA ILE A 185 -14.25 -26.82 4.72
C ILE A 185 -15.45 -26.02 5.22
N GLU A 186 -16.51 -26.72 5.62
CA GLU A 186 -17.77 -26.11 6.07
C GLU A 186 -17.64 -25.49 7.47
N ASP A 187 -17.04 -26.22 8.41
CA ASP A 187 -16.84 -25.77 9.78
C ASP A 187 -15.41 -25.22 9.96
N LEU A 188 -15.27 -23.90 9.85
CA LEU A 188 -14.00 -23.21 10.05
C LEU A 188 -13.59 -23.14 11.52
N ASP A 189 -14.51 -23.34 12.47
CA ASP A 189 -14.18 -23.38 13.90
C ASP A 189 -13.43 -24.68 14.27
N SER A 190 -13.53 -25.71 13.43
CA SER A 190 -12.79 -26.97 13.59
C SER A 190 -11.30 -26.88 13.27
N LEU A 191 -10.87 -25.81 12.59
CA LEU A 191 -9.48 -25.60 12.24
C LEU A 191 -8.69 -25.05 13.44
N PRO A 192 -7.41 -25.45 13.61
CA PRO A 192 -6.56 -24.82 14.59
C PRO A 192 -6.34 -23.35 14.24
N THR A 193 -5.99 -22.54 15.26
CA THR A 193 -5.54 -21.17 15.00
C THR A 193 -4.29 -21.23 14.13
N PRO A 194 -4.13 -20.36 13.10
CA PRO A 194 -2.91 -20.31 12.30
C PRO A 194 -1.65 -20.27 13.16
N ALA A 195 -0.56 -20.88 12.71
CA ALA A 195 0.68 -21.02 13.48
C ALA A 195 1.48 -19.71 13.52
N TYR A 196 0.95 -18.70 14.22
CA TYR A 196 1.60 -17.40 14.43
C TYR A 196 3.02 -17.55 14.98
N GLU A 197 3.25 -18.49 15.87
CA GLU A 197 4.57 -18.77 16.44
C GLU A 197 5.66 -19.14 15.41
N LEU A 198 5.29 -19.50 14.18
CA LEU A 198 6.24 -19.76 13.09
C LEU A 198 6.61 -18.52 12.27
N ALA A 199 5.94 -17.39 12.47
CA ALA A 199 6.27 -16.15 11.76
C ALA A 199 7.42 -15.42 12.47
N GLU A 200 8.55 -15.26 11.77
CA GLU A 200 9.80 -14.74 12.33
C GLU A 200 9.72 -13.25 12.75
N ASN A 201 8.87 -12.45 12.10
CA ASN A 201 8.83 -11.00 12.18
C ASN A 201 7.65 -10.43 12.97
N LEU A 202 6.87 -11.25 13.68
CA LEU A 202 5.68 -10.78 14.39
C LEU A 202 5.94 -9.60 15.32
N HIS A 203 7.10 -9.55 15.96
CA HIS A 203 7.46 -8.50 16.91
C HIS A 203 7.74 -7.14 16.25
N GLU A 204 7.91 -7.12 14.93
CA GLU A 204 8.13 -5.90 14.14
C GLU A 204 6.81 -5.28 13.63
N LEU A 205 5.69 -6.00 13.79
CA LEU A 205 4.39 -5.61 13.25
C LEU A 205 3.57 -4.78 14.23
N ASN A 206 2.80 -3.83 13.70
CA ASN A 206 1.88 -3.01 14.50
C ASN A 206 0.44 -3.56 14.54
N PHE A 207 0.14 -4.58 13.73
CA PHE A 207 -1.15 -5.25 13.66
C PHE A 207 -0.97 -6.72 13.28
N ALA A 208 -1.98 -7.55 13.55
CA ALA A 208 -2.01 -8.95 13.13
C ALA A 208 -3.20 -9.22 12.19
N SER A 209 -2.94 -9.90 11.07
CA SER A 209 -4.00 -10.42 10.21
C SER A 209 -4.73 -11.56 10.91
N LEU A 210 -6.05 -11.60 10.83
CA LEU A 210 -6.91 -12.63 11.41
C LEU A 210 -7.89 -13.17 10.37
N GLU A 211 -7.85 -14.47 10.09
CA GLU A 211 -8.80 -15.12 9.20
C GLU A 211 -10.17 -15.21 9.87
N LEU A 212 -11.17 -14.48 9.36
CA LEU A 212 -12.55 -14.58 9.83
C LEU A 212 -13.34 -15.67 9.13
N GLY A 213 -12.99 -15.96 7.88
CA GLY A 213 -13.78 -16.84 7.02
C GLY A 213 -13.26 -16.85 5.60
N ARG A 214 -14.00 -17.52 4.73
CA ARG A 214 -13.58 -17.83 3.36
C ARG A 214 -14.73 -17.71 2.38
N GLY A 215 -14.42 -17.20 1.20
CA GLY A 215 -15.28 -17.15 0.02
C GLY A 215 -16.32 -16.04 0.05
N CYS A 216 -16.99 -15.89 -1.09
CA CYS A 216 -17.87 -14.77 -1.40
C CYS A 216 -19.08 -15.29 -2.18
N PRO A 217 -20.32 -14.91 -1.85
CA PRO A 217 -21.51 -15.44 -2.54
C PRO A 217 -21.81 -14.73 -3.88
N PHE A 218 -21.14 -13.61 -4.17
CA PHE A 218 -21.35 -12.82 -5.38
C PHE A 218 -20.67 -13.44 -6.62
N ALA A 219 -20.93 -12.86 -7.79
CA ALA A 219 -20.60 -13.47 -9.08
C ALA A 219 -19.76 -12.56 -10.01
N CYS A 220 -19.08 -11.55 -9.45
CA CYS A 220 -18.30 -10.57 -10.23
C CYS A 220 -17.42 -11.25 -11.30
N LYS A 221 -17.56 -10.85 -12.56
CA LYS A 221 -16.98 -11.57 -13.73
C LYS A 221 -15.45 -11.56 -13.80
N PHE A 222 -14.79 -10.64 -13.11
CA PHE A 222 -13.34 -10.48 -13.08
C PHE A 222 -12.67 -11.15 -11.86
N CYS A 223 -13.47 -11.62 -10.89
CA CYS A 223 -12.97 -12.04 -9.59
C CYS A 223 -12.69 -13.56 -9.55
N SER A 224 -11.46 -13.95 -9.18
CA SER A 224 -11.05 -15.35 -9.05
C SER A 224 -11.62 -16.06 -7.81
N THR A 225 -12.01 -15.32 -6.76
CA THR A 225 -12.63 -15.86 -5.54
C THR A 225 -13.87 -16.71 -5.83
N ASN A 226 -14.67 -16.31 -6.83
CA ASN A 226 -15.89 -17.00 -7.24
C ASN A 226 -15.59 -18.45 -7.64
N ASP A 227 -14.66 -18.64 -8.57
CA ASP A 227 -14.28 -19.95 -9.08
C ASP A 227 -13.54 -20.77 -8.00
N PHE A 228 -12.64 -20.14 -7.23
CA PHE A 228 -11.84 -20.83 -6.20
C PHE A 228 -12.69 -21.40 -5.07
N PHE A 229 -13.57 -20.58 -4.47
CA PHE A 229 -14.44 -21.01 -3.37
C PHE A 229 -15.84 -21.46 -3.82
N ARG A 230 -16.10 -21.51 -5.13
CA ARG A 230 -17.38 -21.95 -5.74
C ARG A 230 -18.59 -21.25 -5.13
N ARG A 231 -18.45 -19.94 -4.89
CA ARG A 231 -19.46 -19.07 -4.25
C ARG A 231 -19.93 -19.54 -2.87
N ARG A 232 -19.11 -20.33 -2.16
CA ARG A 232 -19.40 -20.75 -0.79
C ARG A 232 -18.86 -19.72 0.17
N PHE A 233 -19.76 -19.01 0.84
CA PHE A 233 -19.43 -18.11 1.93
C PHE A 233 -19.50 -18.87 3.26
N ARG A 234 -18.41 -18.85 4.03
CA ARG A 234 -18.35 -19.42 5.38
C ARG A 234 -17.58 -18.48 6.29
N VAL A 235 -18.02 -18.37 7.54
CA VAL A 235 -17.41 -17.47 8.51
C VAL A 235 -17.40 -18.15 9.89
N LYS A 236 -16.31 -17.98 10.63
CA LYS A 236 -16.14 -18.50 11.99
C LYS A 236 -17.23 -17.98 12.93
N SER A 237 -17.43 -18.62 14.07
CA SER A 237 -18.30 -18.05 15.10
C SER A 237 -17.69 -16.79 15.72
N PRO A 238 -18.49 -15.81 16.19
CA PRO A 238 -17.94 -14.59 16.76
C PRO A 238 -17.11 -14.86 18.02
N ARG A 239 -17.54 -15.82 18.83
CA ARG A 239 -16.77 -16.33 19.97
C ARG A 239 -15.41 -16.86 19.55
N ARG A 240 -15.35 -17.66 18.48
CA ARG A 240 -14.09 -18.18 17.96
C ARG A 240 -13.15 -17.04 17.52
N MET A 241 -13.67 -16.04 16.82
CA MET A 241 -12.90 -14.87 16.41
C MET A 241 -12.33 -14.12 17.62
N LEU A 242 -13.16 -13.83 18.62
CA LEU A 242 -12.73 -13.13 19.84
C LEU A 242 -11.70 -13.94 20.64
N ASP A 243 -11.88 -15.25 20.73
CA ASP A 243 -10.93 -16.14 21.42
C ASP A 243 -9.58 -16.19 20.68
N GLU A 244 -9.56 -16.18 19.34
CA GLU A 244 -8.33 -16.04 18.55
C GLU A 244 -7.67 -14.67 18.78
N MET A 245 -8.42 -13.57 18.72
CA MET A 245 -7.90 -12.22 19.02
C MET A 245 -7.27 -12.15 20.40
N ARG A 246 -7.92 -12.71 21.43
CA ARG A 246 -7.39 -12.79 22.80
C ARG A 246 -6.16 -13.66 22.91
N SER A 247 -6.11 -14.78 22.19
CA SER A 247 -4.94 -15.66 22.17
C SER A 247 -3.74 -14.92 21.58
N ILE A 248 -3.93 -14.28 20.42
CA ILE A 248 -2.90 -13.51 19.71
C ILE A 248 -2.44 -12.32 20.56
N ALA A 249 -3.37 -11.56 21.13
CA ALA A 249 -3.07 -10.42 22.00
C ALA A 249 -2.28 -10.83 23.25
N ARG A 250 -2.63 -11.96 23.89
CA ARG A 250 -1.90 -12.46 25.07
C ARG A 250 -0.52 -12.98 24.74
N LYS A 251 -0.37 -13.68 23.61
CA LYS A 251 0.91 -14.29 23.22
C LYS A 251 1.89 -13.30 22.60
N PHE A 252 1.41 -12.37 21.78
CA PHE A 252 2.24 -11.52 20.93
C PHE A 252 2.02 -10.02 21.15
N GLY A 253 1.08 -9.60 22.00
CA GLY A 253 0.89 -8.20 22.38
C GLY A 253 0.03 -7.37 21.42
N PHE A 254 -0.42 -7.92 20.30
CA PHE A 254 -1.23 -7.19 19.32
C PHE A 254 -2.54 -6.65 19.89
N ARG A 255 -2.85 -5.39 19.54
CA ARG A 255 -4.12 -4.73 19.86
C ARG A 255 -4.87 -4.21 18.63
N ARG A 256 -4.22 -4.24 17.46
CA ARG A 256 -4.80 -3.92 16.17
C ARG A 256 -4.84 -5.18 15.31
N PHE A 257 -5.97 -5.41 14.65
CA PHE A 257 -6.19 -6.58 13.83
C PHE A 257 -6.67 -6.18 12.43
N ASP A 258 -6.15 -6.83 11.40
CA ASP A 258 -6.78 -6.78 10.09
C ASP A 258 -7.63 -8.03 9.90
N LEU A 259 -8.94 -7.85 9.72
CA LEU A 259 -9.89 -8.95 9.66
C LEU A 259 -10.03 -9.43 8.22
N VAL A 260 -9.31 -10.50 7.91
CA VAL A 260 -9.15 -11.04 6.56
C VAL A 260 -10.34 -11.93 6.21
N HIS A 261 -11.09 -11.51 5.20
CA HIS A 261 -12.19 -12.26 4.58
C HIS A 261 -12.55 -11.63 3.23
N ASP A 262 -12.95 -12.43 2.25
CA ASP A 262 -13.46 -11.91 0.95
C ASP A 262 -14.67 -10.96 1.10
N MET A 263 -15.67 -11.31 1.93
CA MET A 263 -16.90 -10.55 2.13
C MET A 263 -17.51 -10.72 3.54
N PHE A 264 -16.82 -10.28 4.61
CA PHE A 264 -17.29 -10.43 6.01
C PHE A 264 -18.70 -9.88 6.26
N THR A 265 -19.03 -8.72 5.68
CA THR A 265 -20.25 -7.97 6.00
C THR A 265 -21.54 -8.52 5.39
N VAL A 266 -21.45 -9.56 4.56
CA VAL A 266 -22.64 -10.20 3.95
C VAL A 266 -23.61 -10.72 5.01
N ASP A 267 -23.07 -11.32 6.08
CA ASP A 267 -23.89 -11.81 7.19
C ASP A 267 -23.98 -10.74 8.29
N ARG A 268 -24.87 -9.76 8.10
CA ARG A 268 -25.13 -8.69 9.08
C ARG A 268 -25.33 -9.24 10.50
N ARG A 269 -26.04 -10.36 10.65
CA ARG A 269 -26.32 -10.94 11.98
C ARG A 269 -25.03 -11.38 12.66
N ARG A 270 -24.12 -12.00 11.90
CA ARG A 270 -22.80 -12.40 12.40
C ARG A 270 -21.95 -11.18 12.79
N VAL A 271 -21.94 -10.12 11.96
CA VAL A 271 -21.19 -8.88 12.28
C VAL A 271 -21.71 -8.21 13.55
N VAL A 272 -23.04 -8.09 13.68
CA VAL A 272 -23.67 -7.52 14.89
C VAL A 272 -23.31 -8.36 16.12
N SER A 273 -23.37 -9.69 16.02
CA SER A 273 -22.99 -10.58 17.12
C SER A 273 -21.52 -10.41 17.50
N PHE A 274 -20.61 -10.29 16.53
CA PHE A 274 -19.19 -10.04 16.75
C PHE A 274 -18.94 -8.70 17.45
N CYS A 275 -19.58 -7.63 16.99
CA CYS A 275 -19.47 -6.31 17.61
C CYS A 275 -19.99 -6.33 19.05
N ASN A 276 -21.13 -6.97 19.30
CA ASN A 276 -21.70 -7.09 20.64
C ASN A 276 -20.83 -7.93 21.57
N GLU A 277 -20.23 -9.01 21.09
CA GLU A 277 -19.27 -9.80 21.88
C GLU A 277 -18.02 -9.00 22.23
N LEU A 278 -17.46 -8.23 21.29
CA LEU A 278 -16.35 -7.30 21.55
C LEU A 278 -16.72 -6.26 22.60
N LEU A 279 -17.85 -5.57 22.44
CA LEU A 279 -18.32 -4.55 23.38
C LEU A 279 -18.54 -5.13 24.78
N SER A 280 -19.22 -6.27 24.87
CA SER A 280 -19.52 -6.95 26.14
C SER A 280 -18.27 -7.47 26.83
N SER A 281 -17.22 -7.80 26.07
CA SER A 281 -15.95 -8.26 26.62
C SER A 281 -15.14 -7.17 27.33
N GLY A 282 -15.41 -5.90 27.01
CA GLY A 282 -14.61 -4.76 27.48
C GLY A 282 -13.24 -4.60 26.79
N GLU A 283 -12.87 -5.51 25.89
CA GLU A 283 -11.62 -5.43 25.12
C GLU A 283 -11.59 -4.19 24.24
N LYS A 284 -10.42 -3.54 24.13
CA LYS A 284 -10.21 -2.31 23.35
C LYS A 284 -9.40 -2.58 22.09
N PHE A 285 -9.79 -3.63 21.36
CA PHE A 285 -9.17 -3.95 20.08
C PHE A 285 -9.58 -2.95 19.01
N LYS A 286 -8.64 -2.60 18.13
CA LYS A 286 -8.91 -1.86 16.90
C LYS A 286 -8.87 -2.82 15.73
N TRP A 287 -9.75 -2.64 14.75
CA TRP A 287 -9.77 -3.55 13.62
C TRP A 287 -10.18 -2.91 12.29
N SER A 288 -9.77 -3.53 11.19
CA SER A 288 -10.18 -3.20 9.83
C SER A 288 -10.78 -4.41 9.13
N CYS A 289 -11.56 -4.21 8.07
CA CYS A 289 -12.13 -5.30 7.27
C CYS A 289 -12.41 -4.87 5.82
N SER A 290 -12.77 -5.82 4.96
CA SER A 290 -13.31 -5.57 3.62
C SER A 290 -14.83 -5.67 3.59
N ALA A 291 -15.48 -4.80 2.82
CA ALA A 291 -16.93 -4.76 2.67
C ALA A 291 -17.37 -4.35 1.27
N ARG A 292 -18.60 -4.71 0.91
CA ARG A 292 -19.36 -4.04 -0.15
C ARG A 292 -20.22 -2.97 0.49
N THR A 293 -20.43 -1.90 -0.25
CA THR A 293 -21.22 -0.76 0.21
C THR A 293 -22.72 -1.09 0.38
N ASP A 294 -23.23 -2.11 -0.30
CA ASP A 294 -24.62 -2.59 -0.15
C ASP A 294 -24.80 -3.58 1.01
N CYS A 295 -23.71 -4.02 1.64
CA CYS A 295 -23.72 -4.91 2.81
C CYS A 295 -23.52 -4.15 4.13
N VAL A 296 -23.52 -2.82 4.10
CA VAL A 296 -23.41 -1.95 5.26
C VAL A 296 -24.45 -0.84 5.20
N ASP A 297 -24.89 -0.37 6.36
CA ASP A 297 -25.74 0.81 6.52
C ASP A 297 -25.24 1.63 7.70
N THR A 298 -25.83 2.81 7.89
CA THR A 298 -25.45 3.75 8.96
C THR A 298 -25.48 3.11 10.35
N GLU A 299 -26.51 2.32 10.67
CA GLU A 299 -26.63 1.64 11.97
C GLU A 299 -25.48 0.63 12.19
N LEU A 300 -25.15 -0.16 11.17
CA LEU A 300 -24.05 -1.13 11.28
C LEU A 300 -22.70 -0.45 11.37
N LEU A 301 -22.46 0.60 10.58
CA LEU A 301 -21.22 1.38 10.63
C LEU A 301 -21.02 2.02 12.00
N GLU A 302 -22.08 2.54 12.61
CA GLU A 302 -22.05 3.06 13.99
C GLU A 302 -21.64 1.97 14.98
N LEU A 303 -22.30 0.81 14.93
CA LEU A 303 -21.99 -0.31 15.81
C LEU A 303 -20.55 -0.81 15.62
N MET A 304 -20.10 -0.91 14.37
CA MET A 304 -18.74 -1.30 14.03
C MET A 304 -17.72 -0.31 14.60
N ALA A 305 -17.95 1.01 14.45
CA ALA A 305 -17.10 2.05 15.02
C ALA A 305 -17.02 1.94 16.55
N GLN A 306 -18.16 1.79 17.22
CA GLN A 306 -18.22 1.60 18.68
C GLN A 306 -17.44 0.36 19.13
N ALA A 307 -17.49 -0.73 18.35
CA ALA A 307 -16.78 -1.97 18.60
C ALA A 307 -15.29 -1.95 18.16
N GLY A 308 -14.76 -0.80 17.72
CA GLY A 308 -13.34 -0.61 17.42
C GLY A 308 -12.96 -0.71 15.95
N CYS A 309 -13.91 -0.70 15.02
CA CYS A 309 -13.61 -0.60 13.59
C CYS A 309 -13.01 0.78 13.29
N ILE A 310 -11.83 0.79 12.68
CA ILE A 310 -11.11 2.01 12.30
C ILE A 310 -10.86 2.11 10.80
N GLY A 311 -11.16 1.06 10.02
CA GLY A 311 -10.85 0.99 8.61
C GLY A 311 -11.75 0.02 7.84
N ILE A 312 -12.23 0.42 6.67
CA ILE A 312 -12.97 -0.44 5.74
C ILE A 312 -12.42 -0.32 4.32
N PHE A 313 -12.09 -1.46 3.70
CA PHE A 313 -11.82 -1.53 2.27
C PHE A 313 -13.14 -1.75 1.52
N PHE A 314 -13.57 -0.75 0.75
CA PHE A 314 -14.71 -0.83 -0.15
C PHE A 314 -14.26 -1.12 -1.57
N GLY A 315 -14.52 -2.35 -2.05
CA GLY A 315 -14.45 -2.66 -3.47
C GLY A 315 -15.69 -2.13 -4.17
N VAL A 316 -15.62 -0.96 -4.81
CA VAL A 316 -16.72 -0.40 -5.62
C VAL A 316 -16.53 -0.73 -7.10
N GLU A 317 -15.27 -0.80 -7.55
CA GLU A 317 -14.79 -1.10 -8.91
C GLU A 317 -15.11 -0.05 -9.96
N THR A 318 -16.29 0.53 -9.98
CA THR A 318 -16.65 1.52 -11.00
C THR A 318 -17.72 2.47 -10.50
N GLY A 319 -17.65 3.72 -10.93
CA GLY A 319 -18.70 4.72 -10.69
C GLY A 319 -19.85 4.65 -11.69
N SER A 320 -19.75 3.84 -12.74
CA SER A 320 -20.78 3.69 -13.77
C SER A 320 -21.80 2.61 -13.39
N ALA A 321 -23.08 2.99 -13.32
CA ALA A 321 -24.18 2.05 -13.13
C ALA A 321 -24.27 1.00 -14.25
N ARG A 322 -23.92 1.39 -15.49
CA ARG A 322 -23.86 0.45 -16.62
C ARG A 322 -22.77 -0.58 -16.41
N MET A 323 -21.57 -0.14 -16.02
CA MET A 323 -20.46 -1.06 -15.78
C MET A 323 -20.70 -1.96 -14.56
N GLN A 324 -21.38 -1.47 -13.51
CA GLN A 324 -21.82 -2.33 -12.39
C GLN A 324 -22.63 -3.54 -12.87
N ALA A 325 -23.51 -3.36 -13.87
CA ALA A 325 -24.27 -4.44 -14.47
C ALA A 325 -23.41 -5.33 -15.39
N VAL A 326 -22.51 -4.73 -16.19
CA VAL A 326 -21.60 -5.46 -17.07
C VAL A 326 -20.72 -6.43 -16.28
N ILE A 327 -20.13 -5.98 -15.18
CA ILE A 327 -19.21 -6.78 -14.35
C ILE A 327 -19.93 -7.69 -13.35
N ASP A 328 -21.27 -7.67 -13.33
CA ASP A 328 -22.15 -8.46 -12.46
C ASP A 328 -21.98 -8.17 -10.96
N LYS A 329 -21.72 -6.89 -10.62
CA LYS A 329 -21.53 -6.43 -9.23
C LYS A 329 -22.73 -5.67 -8.68
N HIS A 330 -23.46 -4.94 -9.54
CA HIS A 330 -24.76 -4.31 -9.27
C HIS A 330 -24.83 -3.43 -8.02
N LEU A 331 -23.77 -2.66 -7.71
CA LEU A 331 -23.85 -1.67 -6.64
C LEU A 331 -24.64 -0.43 -7.07
N ASP A 332 -25.44 0.10 -6.15
CA ASP A 332 -26.02 1.44 -6.27
C ASP A 332 -24.95 2.48 -5.92
N ILE A 333 -24.60 3.32 -6.90
CA ILE A 333 -23.52 4.30 -6.78
C ILE A 333 -23.86 5.44 -5.80
N PRO A 334 -25.04 6.07 -5.84
CA PRO A 334 -25.50 6.93 -4.76
C PRO A 334 -25.40 6.30 -3.37
N GLN A 335 -25.82 5.04 -3.19
CA GLN A 335 -25.68 4.34 -1.91
C GLN A 335 -24.21 4.12 -1.53
N ALA A 336 -23.35 3.81 -2.49
CA ALA A 336 -21.91 3.67 -2.25
C ALA A 336 -21.30 4.98 -1.73
N LYS A 337 -21.65 6.13 -2.32
CA LYS A 337 -21.24 7.46 -1.83
C LYS A 337 -21.74 7.71 -0.40
N ALA A 338 -23.02 7.41 -0.14
CA ALA A 338 -23.58 7.56 1.20
C ALA A 338 -22.90 6.66 2.25
N ALA A 339 -22.49 5.45 1.90
CA ALA A 339 -21.75 4.55 2.81
C ALA A 339 -20.34 5.09 3.13
N ILE A 340 -19.65 5.67 2.15
CA ILE A 340 -18.34 6.33 2.34
C ILE A 340 -18.50 7.54 3.27
N ASP A 341 -19.50 8.38 3.04
CA ASP A 341 -19.77 9.55 3.88
C ASP A 341 -20.19 9.17 5.31
N ALA A 342 -20.99 8.11 5.47
CA ALA A 342 -21.37 7.60 6.79
C ALA A 342 -20.17 7.05 7.56
N ALA A 343 -19.27 6.30 6.90
CA ALA A 343 -18.04 5.80 7.52
C ALA A 343 -17.14 6.95 8.00
N GLU A 344 -16.96 7.99 7.18
CA GLU A 344 -16.25 9.22 7.57
C GLU A 344 -16.89 9.87 8.81
N GLY A 345 -18.22 9.97 8.85
CA GLY A 345 -18.98 10.54 9.97
C GLY A 345 -18.74 9.82 11.31
N TYR A 346 -18.44 8.52 11.27
CA TYR A 346 -18.08 7.72 12.44
C TYR A 346 -16.56 7.57 12.67
N GLY A 347 -15.74 8.28 11.90
CA GLY A 347 -14.28 8.24 12.02
C GLY A 347 -13.64 6.93 11.53
N ILE A 348 -14.34 6.18 10.68
CA ILE A 348 -13.83 4.98 10.02
C ILE A 348 -13.13 5.41 8.73
N ALA A 349 -11.83 5.15 8.63
CA ALA A 349 -11.10 5.37 7.39
C ALA A 349 -11.58 4.42 6.29
N THR A 350 -11.61 4.86 5.04
CA THR A 350 -12.07 4.02 3.93
C THR A 350 -11.03 3.93 2.83
N THR A 351 -10.82 2.73 2.29
CA THR A 351 -10.18 2.58 0.98
C THR A 351 -11.28 2.40 -0.05
N VAL A 352 -11.29 3.19 -1.11
CA VAL A 352 -12.28 3.10 -2.19
C VAL A 352 -11.59 2.55 -3.43
N SER A 353 -11.71 1.25 -3.65
CA SER A 353 -11.06 0.58 -4.78
C SER A 353 -11.92 0.65 -6.03
N LEU A 354 -11.29 1.10 -7.13
CA LEU A 354 -11.85 1.20 -8.47
C LEU A 354 -10.94 0.44 -9.45
N ILE A 355 -11.53 0.00 -10.56
CA ILE A 355 -10.88 -0.72 -11.65
C ILE A 355 -11.30 -0.05 -12.97
N THR A 356 -10.34 0.16 -13.87
CA THR A 356 -10.58 0.63 -15.24
C THR A 356 -9.86 -0.26 -16.25
N GLY A 357 -10.19 -0.11 -17.53
CA GLY A 357 -9.65 -0.91 -18.62
C GLY A 357 -10.48 -2.16 -18.93
N PHE A 358 -11.77 -2.15 -18.61
CA PHE A 358 -12.66 -3.22 -19.07
C PHE A 358 -12.92 -3.11 -20.58
N PRO A 359 -13.04 -4.23 -21.32
CA PRO A 359 -13.35 -4.21 -22.75
C PRO A 359 -14.60 -3.43 -23.12
N GLU A 360 -15.62 -3.46 -22.27
CA GLU A 360 -16.87 -2.77 -22.51
C GLU A 360 -16.86 -1.31 -22.03
N GLU A 361 -15.86 -0.86 -21.27
CA GLU A 361 -15.82 0.48 -20.68
C GLU A 361 -15.65 1.55 -21.78
N ASN A 362 -16.46 2.60 -21.74
CA ASN A 362 -16.34 3.75 -22.65
C ASN A 362 -16.08 5.04 -21.86
N VAL A 363 -15.87 6.15 -22.57
CA VAL A 363 -15.50 7.45 -21.97
C VAL A 363 -16.53 7.96 -20.97
N ALA A 364 -17.83 7.69 -21.17
CA ALA A 364 -18.85 8.08 -20.21
C ALA A 364 -18.73 7.29 -18.90
N ASP A 365 -18.43 6.00 -18.96
CA ASP A 365 -18.23 5.18 -17.76
C ASP A 365 -16.95 5.59 -17.02
N LEU A 366 -15.89 5.89 -17.77
CA LEU A 366 -14.64 6.39 -17.20
C LEU A 366 -14.88 7.71 -16.46
N ARG A 367 -15.73 8.59 -17.00
CA ARG A 367 -16.14 9.85 -16.35
C ARG A 367 -16.88 9.60 -15.04
N ASP A 368 -17.81 8.65 -15.02
CA ASP A 368 -18.54 8.29 -13.81
C ASP A 368 -17.60 7.69 -12.75
N THR A 369 -16.67 6.83 -13.16
CA THR A 369 -15.62 6.27 -12.28
C THR A 369 -14.71 7.36 -11.72
N ALA A 370 -14.25 8.30 -12.55
CA ALA A 370 -13.46 9.45 -12.10
C ALA A 370 -14.25 10.36 -11.14
N SER A 371 -15.55 10.56 -11.36
CA SER A 371 -16.41 11.30 -10.43
C SER A 371 -16.50 10.64 -9.06
N LEU A 372 -16.61 9.31 -9.01
CA LEU A 372 -16.57 8.57 -7.74
C LEU A 372 -15.20 8.63 -7.07
N TYR A 373 -14.11 8.52 -7.84
CA TYR A 373 -12.75 8.75 -7.36
C TYR A 373 -12.63 10.11 -6.68
N MET A 374 -13.08 11.19 -7.34
CA MET A 374 -13.02 12.55 -6.80
C MET A 374 -13.98 12.82 -5.64
N HIS A 375 -15.05 12.04 -5.50
CA HIS A 375 -15.84 12.05 -4.28
C HIS A 375 -15.01 11.55 -3.09
N ALA A 376 -14.32 10.42 -3.22
CA ALA A 376 -13.43 9.91 -2.19
C ALA A 376 -12.20 10.82 -1.94
N VAL A 377 -11.62 11.47 -2.97
CA VAL A 377 -10.55 12.47 -2.78
C VAL A 377 -11.00 13.61 -1.84
N ARG A 378 -12.28 14.01 -1.89
CA ARG A 378 -12.81 15.06 -1.01
C ARG A 378 -13.09 14.60 0.42
N THR A 379 -13.29 13.30 0.63
CA THR A 379 -13.59 12.71 1.95
C THR A 379 -12.28 12.50 2.74
N PRO A 380 -12.04 13.23 3.85
CA PRO A 380 -10.72 13.31 4.50
C PRO A 380 -10.04 11.98 4.82
N ASN A 381 -10.76 11.00 5.38
CA ASN A 381 -10.21 9.68 5.73
C ASN A 381 -10.47 8.62 4.65
N ALA A 382 -10.89 9.02 3.44
CA ALA A 382 -10.98 8.13 2.30
C ALA A 382 -9.70 8.16 1.45
N THR A 383 -9.28 6.99 1.01
CA THR A 383 -8.14 6.77 0.12
C THR A 383 -8.65 6.06 -1.13
N PRO A 384 -8.88 6.79 -2.24
CA PRO A 384 -9.28 6.15 -3.48
C PRO A 384 -8.09 5.49 -4.18
N GLN A 385 -8.35 4.34 -4.79
CA GLN A 385 -7.43 3.63 -5.66
C GLN A 385 -8.06 3.46 -7.04
N LEU A 386 -7.24 3.51 -8.08
CA LEU A 386 -7.63 3.18 -9.43
C LEU A 386 -6.65 2.14 -9.96
N ASN A 387 -7.12 0.91 -10.10
CA ASN A 387 -6.32 -0.21 -10.58
C ASN A 387 -6.64 -0.47 -12.05
N LEU A 388 -5.69 -1.02 -12.78
CA LEU A 388 -5.95 -1.56 -14.11
C LEU A 388 -6.45 -2.99 -13.96
N LEU A 389 -7.37 -3.36 -14.84
CA LEU A 389 -7.90 -4.72 -14.88
C LEU A 389 -6.83 -5.73 -15.33
N ALA A 390 -6.67 -6.81 -14.57
CA ALA A 390 -5.93 -8.00 -14.98
C ALA A 390 -6.91 -9.14 -15.34
N PRO A 391 -6.68 -9.88 -16.43
CA PRO A 391 -7.42 -11.09 -16.75
C PRO A 391 -6.88 -12.24 -15.88
N LEU A 392 -7.53 -12.46 -14.73
CA LEU A 392 -7.16 -13.56 -13.84
C LEU A 392 -7.54 -14.91 -14.46
N ALA A 393 -6.64 -15.89 -14.33
CA ALA A 393 -6.81 -17.22 -14.92
C ALA A 393 -8.17 -17.84 -14.56
N ALA A 394 -8.75 -18.50 -15.54
CA ALA A 394 -10.06 -19.14 -15.48
C ALA A 394 -11.26 -18.24 -15.17
N THR A 395 -11.14 -16.93 -14.93
CA THR A 395 -12.33 -16.07 -14.71
C THR A 395 -13.19 -15.93 -15.97
N PRO A 396 -14.50 -15.62 -15.86
CA PRO A 396 -15.36 -15.37 -17.02
C PRO A 396 -14.76 -14.40 -18.04
N ILE A 397 -14.20 -13.28 -17.58
CA ILE A 397 -13.60 -12.29 -18.47
C ILE A 397 -12.34 -12.81 -19.18
N HIS A 398 -11.51 -13.58 -18.48
CA HIS A 398 -10.35 -14.23 -19.08
C HIS A 398 -10.77 -15.23 -20.17
N ARG A 399 -11.74 -16.11 -19.88
CA ARG A 399 -12.23 -17.11 -20.86
C ARG A 399 -12.80 -16.45 -22.12
N GLN A 400 -13.44 -15.30 -21.98
CA GLN A 400 -14.04 -14.57 -23.11
C GLN A 400 -13.00 -13.94 -24.05
N HIS A 401 -11.86 -13.51 -23.52
CA HIS A 401 -10.86 -12.75 -24.27
C HIS A 401 -9.50 -13.46 -24.36
N VAL A 402 -9.46 -14.78 -24.14
CA VAL A 402 -8.21 -15.55 -24.08
C VAL A 402 -7.35 -15.41 -25.33
N GLU A 403 -7.94 -15.18 -26.50
CA GLU A 403 -7.25 -14.98 -27.77
C GLU A 403 -6.80 -13.52 -28.01
N GLU A 404 -7.40 -12.55 -27.31
CA GLU A 404 -7.24 -11.11 -27.56
C GLU A 404 -6.27 -10.42 -26.58
N LEU A 405 -5.77 -11.14 -25.58
CA LEU A 405 -4.80 -10.61 -24.62
C LEU A 405 -3.51 -10.16 -25.31
N THR A 406 -3.00 -9.02 -24.86
CA THR A 406 -1.75 -8.43 -25.35
C THR A 406 -0.77 -8.25 -24.20
N LEU A 407 0.47 -8.64 -24.39
CA LEU A 407 1.53 -8.34 -23.44
C LEU A 407 2.08 -6.94 -23.72
N ASP A 408 2.23 -6.14 -22.67
CA ASP A 408 2.76 -4.78 -22.69
C ASP A 408 3.66 -4.60 -21.46
N ASP A 409 4.60 -3.66 -21.52
CA ASP A 409 5.42 -3.29 -20.35
C ASP A 409 4.56 -2.67 -19.24
N LEU A 410 3.41 -2.13 -19.59
CA LEU A 410 2.40 -1.61 -18.67
C LEU A 410 1.40 -2.71 -18.31
N CYS A 411 1.53 -3.30 -17.12
CA CYS A 411 0.60 -4.30 -16.61
C CYS A 411 -0.24 -3.79 -15.43
N SER A 412 -1.23 -4.59 -15.01
CA SER A 412 -2.04 -4.32 -13.83
C SER A 412 -1.22 -4.27 -12.54
N ASP A 413 -1.75 -3.61 -11.52
CA ASP A 413 -1.13 -3.57 -10.19
C ASP A 413 -1.00 -4.96 -9.54
N ILE A 414 -1.91 -5.88 -9.89
CA ILE A 414 -1.83 -7.27 -9.44
C ILE A 414 -0.73 -8.03 -10.19
N SER A 415 -0.23 -7.53 -11.31
CA SER A 415 0.71 -8.23 -12.19
C SER A 415 2.05 -7.54 -12.30
N HIS A 416 2.27 -6.54 -11.46
CA HIS A 416 3.51 -5.81 -11.38
C HIS A 416 4.31 -6.37 -10.20
N GLN A 417 5.59 -6.70 -10.44
CA GLN A 417 6.52 -7.23 -9.42
C GLN A 417 7.76 -6.33 -9.30
N GLY A 418 7.56 -5.02 -9.27
CA GLY A 418 8.63 -4.05 -9.06
C GLY A 418 8.95 -3.18 -10.23
N ARG A 419 9.86 -2.24 -10.00
CA ARG A 419 10.27 -1.25 -11.01
C ARG A 419 10.68 -1.89 -12.34
N PHE A 420 11.37 -3.02 -12.28
CA PHE A 420 11.67 -3.86 -13.43
C PHE A 420 11.29 -5.30 -13.16
N GLN A 421 10.55 -5.90 -14.09
CA GLN A 421 10.33 -7.34 -14.06
C GLN A 421 11.56 -8.07 -14.62
N ASN A 422 12.07 -9.04 -13.86
CA ASN A 422 13.24 -9.82 -14.25
C ASN A 422 13.07 -10.42 -15.66
N VAL A 423 14.14 -10.41 -16.45
CA VAL A 423 14.12 -10.88 -17.85
C VAL A 423 13.69 -12.35 -17.99
N VAL A 424 14.07 -13.20 -17.03
CA VAL A 424 13.68 -14.61 -17.00
C VAL A 424 12.19 -14.75 -16.71
N ASP A 425 11.65 -13.95 -15.78
CA ASP A 425 10.21 -13.92 -15.49
C ASP A 425 9.41 -13.42 -16.70
N ARG A 426 9.88 -12.37 -17.37
CA ARG A 426 9.26 -11.87 -18.62
C ARG A 426 9.22 -12.97 -19.69
N LEU A 427 10.31 -13.73 -19.86
CA LEU A 427 10.34 -14.82 -20.83
C LEU A 427 9.37 -15.95 -20.47
N LEU A 428 9.26 -16.32 -19.19
CA LEU A 428 8.27 -17.30 -18.72
C LEU A 428 6.84 -16.84 -19.01
N ILE A 429 6.54 -15.58 -18.71
CA ILE A 429 5.22 -14.97 -18.97
C ILE A 429 4.89 -14.97 -20.46
N GLN A 430 5.84 -14.58 -21.31
CA GLN A 430 5.69 -14.58 -22.76
C GLN A 430 5.45 -15.99 -23.32
N THR A 431 6.19 -16.98 -22.80
CA THR A 431 6.15 -18.35 -23.33
C THR A 431 4.91 -19.11 -22.87
N HIS A 432 4.38 -18.80 -21.69
CA HIS A 432 3.31 -19.57 -21.05
C HIS A 432 2.11 -18.69 -20.66
N ARG A 433 1.51 -18.03 -21.65
CA ARG A 433 0.34 -17.17 -21.49
C ARG A 433 -0.82 -17.81 -20.73
N ASP A 434 -1.08 -19.11 -20.96
CA ASP A 434 -2.18 -19.83 -20.30
C ASP A 434 -1.97 -20.02 -18.79
N ILE A 435 -0.71 -19.95 -18.33
CA ILE A 435 -0.32 -20.08 -16.92
C ILE A 435 -0.24 -18.70 -16.26
N PHE A 436 0.14 -17.67 -17.01
CA PHE A 436 0.39 -16.31 -16.51
C PHE A 436 -0.50 -15.23 -17.16
N PRO A 437 -1.83 -15.45 -17.32
CA PRO A 437 -2.66 -14.52 -18.09
C PRO A 437 -2.78 -13.15 -17.40
N ASN A 438 -2.68 -13.07 -16.07
CA ASN A 438 -2.83 -11.81 -15.34
C ASN A 438 -1.81 -10.74 -15.78
N PHE A 439 -0.64 -11.13 -16.29
CA PHE A 439 0.38 -10.18 -16.79
C PHE A 439 0.03 -9.56 -18.15
N TYR A 440 -1.03 -10.02 -18.79
CA TYR A 440 -1.50 -9.49 -20.05
C TYR A 440 -2.62 -8.47 -19.83
N LEU A 441 -2.84 -7.63 -20.84
CA LEU A 441 -3.93 -6.67 -20.88
C LEU A 441 -5.08 -7.20 -21.73
N LEU A 442 -6.29 -6.82 -21.34
CA LEU A 442 -7.52 -7.01 -22.11
C LEU A 442 -7.65 -5.94 -23.21
N PRO A 443 -8.38 -6.23 -24.31
CA PRO A 443 -8.66 -5.23 -25.33
C PRO A 443 -9.52 -4.09 -24.76
N THR A 444 -9.30 -2.86 -25.21
CA THR A 444 -10.09 -1.67 -24.82
C THR A 444 -10.65 -0.96 -26.06
N PRO A 445 -11.59 -1.57 -26.81
CA PRO A 445 -12.04 -1.06 -28.10
C PRO A 445 -12.70 0.33 -28.06
N TYR A 446 -13.17 0.77 -26.89
CA TYR A 446 -13.86 2.06 -26.71
C TYR A 446 -13.05 3.10 -25.92
N LEU A 447 -11.81 2.78 -25.52
CA LEU A 447 -10.93 3.67 -24.77
C LEU A 447 -9.50 3.62 -25.31
N ASP A 448 -8.88 4.79 -25.44
CA ASP A 448 -7.44 4.88 -25.68
C ASP A 448 -6.69 4.30 -24.46
N ARG A 449 -5.96 3.22 -24.69
CA ARG A 449 -5.22 2.52 -23.66
C ARG A 449 -4.19 3.43 -23.00
N GLU A 450 -3.40 4.17 -23.77
CA GLU A 450 -2.38 5.07 -23.21
C GLU A 450 -3.00 6.17 -22.36
N TYR A 451 -4.18 6.66 -22.77
CA TYR A 451 -4.94 7.64 -22.01
C TYR A 451 -5.35 7.09 -20.63
N VAL A 452 -5.91 5.88 -20.56
CA VAL A 452 -6.37 5.26 -19.30
C VAL A 452 -5.20 4.99 -18.36
N LEU A 453 -4.08 4.51 -18.90
CA LEU A 453 -2.85 4.26 -18.14
C LEU A 453 -2.31 5.55 -17.54
N GLU A 454 -2.20 6.61 -18.35
CA GLU A 454 -1.71 7.91 -17.89
C GLU A 454 -2.66 8.57 -16.89
N LEU A 455 -3.97 8.45 -17.10
CA LEU A 455 -4.99 8.96 -16.17
C LEU A 455 -4.83 8.35 -14.78
N ARG A 456 -4.60 7.04 -14.71
CA ARG A 456 -4.33 6.34 -13.45
C ARG A 456 -3.13 6.95 -12.72
N GLU A 457 -1.98 7.05 -13.42
CA GLU A 457 -0.76 7.60 -12.81
C GLU A 457 -0.97 9.04 -12.34
N PHE A 458 -1.65 9.86 -13.16
CA PHE A 458 -2.03 11.22 -12.80
C PHE A 458 -2.91 11.26 -11.54
N LEU A 459 -4.03 10.52 -11.51
CA LEU A 459 -4.97 10.57 -10.38
C LEU A 459 -4.32 10.13 -9.07
N LEU A 460 -3.58 9.02 -9.08
CA LEU A 460 -2.92 8.50 -7.88
C LEU A 460 -1.85 9.48 -7.37
N MET A 461 -0.98 9.95 -8.26
CA MET A 461 0.16 10.79 -7.88
C MET A 461 -0.23 12.25 -7.63
N ALA A 462 -1.25 12.78 -8.30
CA ALA A 462 -1.83 14.09 -8.00
C ALA A 462 -2.57 14.07 -6.66
N THR A 463 -3.34 13.01 -6.36
CA THR A 463 -4.01 12.85 -5.06
C THR A 463 -2.99 12.79 -3.92
N ALA A 464 -1.87 12.09 -4.10
CA ALA A 464 -0.82 12.02 -3.09
C ALA A 464 -0.12 13.37 -2.83
N ARG A 465 -0.04 14.26 -3.83
CA ARG A 465 0.77 15.50 -3.73
C ARG A 465 -0.03 16.79 -3.58
N VAL A 466 -1.16 16.90 -4.28
CA VAL A 466 -1.96 18.12 -4.43
C VAL A 466 -3.45 17.84 -4.22
N ARG A 467 -3.78 16.88 -3.34
CA ARG A 467 -5.13 16.35 -3.06
C ARG A 467 -6.24 17.40 -3.11
N TRP A 468 -6.07 18.47 -2.33
CA TRP A 468 -7.12 19.46 -2.13
C TRP A 468 -7.24 20.41 -3.32
N LEU A 469 -6.14 20.75 -3.97
CA LEU A 469 -6.17 21.49 -5.23
C LEU A 469 -6.89 20.68 -6.32
N LEU A 470 -6.62 19.37 -6.40
CA LEU A 470 -7.31 18.45 -7.31
C LEU A 470 -8.82 18.43 -7.06
N ALA A 471 -9.23 18.36 -5.78
CA ALA A 471 -10.64 18.42 -5.39
C ALA A 471 -11.31 19.75 -5.75
N ALA A 472 -10.61 20.89 -5.60
CA ALA A 472 -11.11 22.20 -5.98
C ALA A 472 -11.22 22.35 -7.51
N LEU A 473 -10.26 21.82 -8.28
CA LEU A 473 -10.32 21.80 -9.73
C LEU A 473 -11.50 20.96 -10.24
N ASP A 474 -11.72 19.76 -9.69
CA ASP A 474 -12.89 18.94 -10.05
C ASP A 474 -14.23 19.65 -9.77
N ALA A 475 -14.32 20.41 -8.68
CA ALA A 475 -15.54 21.13 -8.30
C ALA A 475 -15.81 22.40 -9.12
N SER A 476 -14.77 23.02 -9.69
CA SER A 476 -14.85 24.32 -10.39
C SER A 476 -14.81 24.19 -11.92
N THR A 477 -14.53 23.00 -12.44
CA THR A 477 -14.48 22.70 -13.87
C THR A 477 -15.63 21.76 -14.26
N SER A 478 -15.66 21.32 -15.52
CA SER A 478 -16.59 20.28 -15.99
C SER A 478 -16.29 18.87 -15.45
N GLY A 479 -15.16 18.70 -14.74
CA GLY A 479 -14.78 17.49 -14.02
C GLY A 479 -13.32 17.12 -14.25
N ILE A 480 -12.80 16.22 -13.41
CA ILE A 480 -11.36 15.94 -13.41
C ILE A 480 -10.82 15.35 -14.73
N LEU A 481 -11.63 14.65 -15.52
CA LEU A 481 -11.18 14.11 -16.82
C LEU A 481 -10.84 15.20 -17.82
N ASP A 482 -11.54 16.34 -17.78
CA ASP A 482 -11.28 17.43 -18.71
C ASP A 482 -9.99 18.15 -18.31
N VAL A 483 -9.78 18.38 -17.00
CA VAL A 483 -8.51 18.86 -16.44
C VAL A 483 -7.36 17.94 -16.82
N PHE A 484 -7.54 16.62 -16.69
CA PHE A 484 -6.52 15.64 -17.06
C PHE A 484 -6.23 15.68 -18.56
N SER A 485 -7.26 15.83 -19.41
CA SER A 485 -7.07 15.86 -20.87
C SER A 485 -6.25 17.08 -21.30
N GLU A 486 -6.53 18.26 -20.73
CA GLU A 486 -5.75 19.47 -20.95
C GLU A 486 -4.33 19.34 -20.40
N TRP A 487 -4.19 18.80 -19.18
CA TRP A 487 -2.89 18.49 -18.58
C TRP A 487 -2.07 17.56 -19.46
N ARG A 488 -2.67 16.49 -20.00
CA ARG A 488 -2.01 15.51 -20.87
C ARG A 488 -1.49 16.20 -22.12
N SER A 489 -2.28 17.07 -22.76
CA SER A 489 -1.84 17.86 -23.91
C SER A 489 -0.62 18.71 -23.57
N TYR A 490 -0.67 19.47 -22.48
CA TYR A 490 0.48 20.26 -22.00
C TYR A 490 1.71 19.39 -21.72
N ARG A 491 1.53 18.26 -21.03
CA ARG A 491 2.61 17.33 -20.69
C ARG A 491 3.25 16.72 -21.94
N VAL A 492 2.47 16.35 -22.96
CA VAL A 492 2.99 15.84 -24.23
C VAL A 492 3.86 16.88 -24.93
N GLU A 493 3.45 18.15 -24.92
CA GLU A 493 4.21 19.25 -25.52
C GLU A 493 5.54 19.52 -24.80
N HIS A 494 5.55 19.45 -23.46
CA HIS A 494 6.72 19.83 -22.65
C HIS A 494 7.65 18.65 -22.29
N ARG A 495 7.12 17.43 -22.35
CA ARG A 495 7.80 16.17 -22.02
C ARG A 495 7.48 15.11 -23.08
N CYS A 496 7.81 15.41 -24.34
CA CYS A 496 7.56 14.49 -25.45
C CYS A 496 8.29 13.16 -25.26
N GLY A 497 7.65 12.04 -25.64
CA GLY A 497 8.27 10.71 -25.67
C GLY A 497 8.18 9.88 -24.38
N LEU A 498 7.62 10.41 -23.28
CA LEU A 498 7.35 9.60 -22.09
C LEU A 498 6.25 8.57 -22.37
N THR A 499 6.58 7.30 -22.25
CA THR A 499 5.68 6.14 -22.39
C THR A 499 6.06 5.07 -21.37
N GLY A 500 5.25 4.02 -21.21
CA GLY A 500 5.67 2.86 -20.42
C GLY A 500 6.08 3.16 -18.97
N GLY A 501 7.13 2.49 -18.52
CA GLY A 501 7.72 2.69 -17.20
C GLY A 501 8.28 4.11 -16.97
N ASP A 502 8.77 4.79 -18.02
CA ASP A 502 9.29 6.16 -17.92
C ASP A 502 8.19 7.16 -17.57
N LEU A 503 6.99 6.98 -18.15
CA LEU A 503 5.81 7.78 -17.82
C LEU A 503 5.41 7.60 -16.35
N ARG A 504 5.32 6.34 -15.89
CA ARG A 504 5.04 6.02 -14.49
C ARG A 504 6.07 6.64 -13.54
N HIS A 505 7.36 6.56 -13.89
CA HIS A 505 8.42 7.16 -13.11
C HIS A 505 8.32 8.68 -13.06
N TYR A 506 8.02 9.35 -14.19
CA TYR A 506 7.81 10.79 -14.24
C TYR A 506 6.77 11.28 -13.23
N TYR A 507 5.61 10.61 -13.14
CA TYR A 507 4.58 10.96 -12.17
C TYR A 507 5.03 10.74 -10.72
N ARG A 508 6.09 9.97 -10.43
CA ARG A 508 6.69 9.81 -9.09
C ARG A 508 7.75 10.88 -8.77
N LEU A 509 8.21 11.63 -9.76
CA LEU A 509 9.20 12.69 -9.56
C LEU A 509 8.59 13.99 -9.04
N ARG A 510 9.43 14.82 -8.41
CA ARG A 510 9.06 16.19 -8.04
C ARG A 510 8.76 17.07 -9.24
N THR A 511 9.43 16.81 -10.37
CA THR A 511 9.26 17.53 -11.64
C THR A 511 7.81 17.52 -12.12
N PHE A 512 7.07 16.42 -11.93
CA PHE A 512 5.62 16.38 -12.20
C PHE A 512 4.87 17.48 -11.45
N ARG A 513 5.12 17.67 -10.15
CA ARG A 513 4.45 18.71 -9.35
C ARG A 513 4.76 20.10 -9.90
N GLU A 514 5.99 20.35 -10.32
CA GLU A 514 6.39 21.65 -10.87
C GLU A 514 5.74 21.92 -12.23
N ASP A 515 5.75 20.91 -13.11
CA ASP A 515 5.13 20.97 -14.42
C ASP A 515 3.62 21.19 -14.27
N PHE A 516 2.95 20.52 -13.32
CA PHE A 516 1.52 20.68 -13.05
C PHE A 516 1.16 22.09 -12.58
N ILE A 517 1.97 22.68 -11.69
CA ILE A 517 1.79 24.08 -11.28
C ILE A 517 1.98 25.05 -12.47
N ASN A 518 2.93 24.79 -13.36
CA ASN A 518 3.13 25.61 -14.56
C ASN A 518 2.01 25.45 -15.60
N PHE A 519 1.46 24.25 -15.73
CA PHE A 519 0.23 24.00 -16.49
C PHE A 519 -0.91 24.87 -15.97
N LEU A 520 -1.18 24.84 -14.66
CA LEU A 520 -2.26 25.64 -14.09
C LEU A 520 -2.06 27.15 -14.31
N ARG A 521 -0.83 27.66 -14.19
CA ARG A 521 -0.52 29.08 -14.50
C ARG A 521 -0.89 29.50 -15.92
N SER A 522 -0.73 28.60 -16.88
CA SER A 522 -0.89 28.90 -18.31
C SER A 522 -2.26 28.54 -18.86
N HIS A 523 -2.95 27.56 -18.26
CA HIS A 523 -4.20 26.98 -18.79
C HIS A 523 -5.44 27.38 -18.01
N VAL A 524 -5.32 27.75 -16.72
CA VAL A 524 -6.45 28.29 -15.97
C VAL A 524 -6.72 29.72 -16.45
N ARG A 525 -7.72 29.86 -17.33
CA ARG A 525 -8.13 31.15 -17.92
C ARG A 525 -8.99 31.99 -16.98
N ASP A 526 -9.76 31.34 -16.11
CA ASP A 526 -10.63 31.99 -15.14
C ASP A 526 -10.28 31.53 -13.72
N TRP A 527 -9.85 32.49 -12.90
CA TRP A 527 -9.52 32.31 -11.48
C TRP A 527 -10.69 32.73 -10.57
N SER A 528 -11.93 32.64 -11.06
CA SER A 528 -13.15 32.99 -10.33
C SER A 528 -13.37 32.12 -9.09
N SER A 529 -12.89 30.87 -9.08
CA SER A 529 -12.89 30.05 -7.88
C SER A 529 -11.81 30.51 -6.89
N LEU A 530 -12.26 31.04 -5.75
CA LEU A 530 -11.45 31.32 -4.57
C LEU A 530 -10.79 30.05 -4.02
N SER A 531 -11.47 28.90 -4.06
CA SER A 531 -10.90 27.61 -3.64
C SER A 531 -9.68 27.24 -4.47
N VAL A 532 -9.81 27.27 -5.80
CA VAL A 532 -8.70 26.96 -6.72
C VAL A 532 -7.56 27.94 -6.53
N ARG A 533 -7.87 29.24 -6.46
CA ARG A 533 -6.85 30.28 -6.31
C ARG A 533 -6.06 30.13 -5.00
N ALA A 534 -6.74 29.98 -3.87
CA ALA A 534 -6.11 29.86 -2.57
C ALA A 534 -5.21 28.60 -2.49
N LEU A 535 -5.70 27.46 -2.99
CA LEU A 535 -4.95 26.21 -2.97
C LEU A 535 -3.79 26.21 -3.98
N PHE A 536 -3.95 26.87 -5.11
CA PHE A 536 -2.86 27.08 -6.05
C PHE A 536 -1.75 27.96 -5.43
N GLU A 537 -2.10 29.09 -4.82
CA GLU A 537 -1.14 29.97 -4.14
C GLU A 537 -0.44 29.24 -2.97
N TYR A 538 -1.17 28.40 -2.24
CA TYR A 538 -0.60 27.49 -1.23
C TYR A 538 0.46 26.54 -1.83
N GLU A 539 0.16 25.88 -2.94
CA GLU A 539 1.11 24.95 -3.57
C GLU A 539 2.37 25.66 -4.08
N VAL A 540 2.22 26.88 -4.61
CA VAL A 540 3.33 27.73 -5.06
C VAL A 540 4.21 28.15 -3.88
N ALA A 541 3.61 28.64 -2.79
CA ALA A 541 4.33 29.07 -1.59
C ALA A 541 5.09 27.90 -0.94
N LEU A 542 4.46 26.73 -0.84
CA LEU A 542 5.09 25.53 -0.31
C LEU A 542 6.26 25.06 -1.19
N GLN A 543 6.12 25.09 -2.51
CA GLN A 543 7.21 24.72 -3.42
C GLN A 543 8.42 25.66 -3.27
N GLN A 544 8.17 26.97 -3.12
CA GLN A 544 9.22 27.94 -2.87
C GLN A 544 9.92 27.67 -1.54
N ALA A 545 9.17 27.47 -0.46
CA ALA A 545 9.72 27.20 0.87
C ALA A 545 10.53 25.89 0.92
N ILE A 546 10.15 24.86 0.15
CA ILE A 546 10.93 23.63 -0.01
C ILE A 546 12.29 23.94 -0.66
N ARG A 547 12.31 24.69 -1.76
CA ARG A 547 13.56 25.05 -2.46
C ARG A 547 14.48 25.86 -1.57
N GLU A 548 13.94 26.83 -0.83
CA GLU A 548 14.72 27.62 0.12
C GLU A 548 15.31 26.76 1.24
N HIS A 549 14.53 25.81 1.79
CA HIS A 549 15.00 24.90 2.83
C HIS A 549 16.14 23.99 2.34
N GLU A 550 16.10 23.54 1.09
CA GLU A 550 17.13 22.68 0.50
C GLU A 550 18.47 23.39 0.28
N THR A 551 18.47 24.72 0.23
CA THR A 551 19.70 25.53 0.17
C THR A 551 20.34 25.78 1.54
N LEU A 552 19.68 25.39 2.64
CA LEU A 552 20.21 25.60 3.98
C LEU A 552 21.46 24.73 4.24
N PRO A 553 22.51 25.29 4.84
CA PRO A 553 23.73 24.54 5.14
C PRO A 553 23.47 23.51 6.24
N ARG A 554 24.14 22.36 6.16
CA ARG A 554 24.17 21.41 7.28
C ARG A 554 25.08 21.95 8.38
N VAL A 555 24.59 21.97 9.62
CA VAL A 555 25.41 22.36 10.77
C VAL A 555 26.39 21.23 11.08
N ALA A 556 27.66 21.39 10.69
CA ALA A 556 28.73 20.43 10.93
C ALA A 556 29.54 20.78 12.20
N GLY A 557 30.15 19.78 12.84
CA GLY A 557 31.01 19.98 14.01
C GLY A 557 30.30 20.49 15.27
N CYS A 558 28.98 20.33 15.34
CA CYS A 558 28.16 20.76 16.47
C CYS A 558 27.33 19.59 17.01
N GLU A 559 27.00 19.62 18.30
CA GLU A 559 26.05 18.70 18.93
C GLU A 559 24.69 19.35 19.11
N ARG A 560 23.62 18.54 19.09
CA ARG A 560 22.26 19.03 19.35
C ARG A 560 22.06 19.19 20.86
N VAL A 561 21.63 20.37 21.30
CA VAL A 561 21.43 20.70 22.72
C VAL A 561 19.94 20.94 23.04
N GLN A 562 19.60 20.76 24.32
CA GLN A 562 18.30 21.12 24.89
C GLN A 562 18.45 22.36 25.78
N ALA A 563 17.34 23.03 26.09
CA ALA A 563 17.34 24.23 26.92
C ALA A 563 18.00 23.96 28.30
N PRO A 564 18.72 24.93 28.89
CA PRO A 564 18.85 26.32 28.47
C PRO A 564 19.83 26.54 27.30
N PHE A 565 19.48 27.44 26.38
CA PHE A 565 20.30 27.76 25.22
C PHE A 565 21.33 28.87 25.54
N GLU A 566 22.51 28.76 24.94
CA GLU A 566 23.57 29.77 25.03
C GLU A 566 23.51 30.74 23.84
N ARG A 567 23.94 31.99 24.04
CA ARG A 567 23.93 33.04 22.99
C ARG A 567 24.72 32.66 21.74
N GLN A 568 25.68 31.73 21.85
CA GLN A 568 26.50 31.22 20.75
C GLN A 568 25.91 29.99 20.04
N ASP A 569 24.84 29.41 20.57
CA ASP A 569 24.18 28.29 19.93
C ASP A 569 23.54 28.71 18.60
N ARG A 570 23.39 27.77 17.67
CA ARG A 570 22.85 27.99 16.32
C ARG A 570 21.53 27.25 16.14
N PRO A 571 20.40 27.95 16.04
CA PRO A 571 19.12 27.32 15.73
C PRO A 571 19.00 27.00 14.23
N GLN A 572 18.49 25.80 13.92
CA GLN A 572 18.18 25.37 12.56
C GLN A 572 16.78 24.74 12.52
N ARG A 573 15.98 25.13 11.53
CA ARG A 573 14.70 24.47 11.20
C ARG A 573 14.92 22.96 11.03
N ASN A 574 14.03 22.16 11.64
CA ASN A 574 14.07 20.71 11.47
C ASN A 574 13.81 20.32 10.01
N ALA A 575 14.18 19.10 9.63
CA ALA A 575 13.83 18.55 8.32
C ALA A 575 12.31 18.58 8.12
N ARG A 576 11.88 18.95 6.91
CA ARG A 576 10.46 19.03 6.52
C ARG A 576 9.63 20.07 7.30
N VAL A 577 10.30 21.06 7.90
CA VAL A 577 9.67 22.27 8.44
C VAL A 577 9.89 23.41 7.46
N TYR A 578 8.87 23.67 6.65
CA TYR A 578 8.81 24.73 5.65
C TYR A 578 7.91 25.83 6.17
N SER A 579 8.37 27.08 6.14
CA SER A 579 7.63 28.26 6.57
C SER A 579 7.34 29.17 5.39
N PHE A 580 6.12 29.70 5.31
CA PHE A 580 5.67 30.57 4.22
C PHE A 580 4.44 31.38 4.63
N GLU A 581 4.10 32.38 3.82
CA GLU A 581 2.98 33.29 4.01
C GLU A 581 1.89 33.02 2.97
N LEU A 582 0.63 33.28 3.33
CA LEU A 582 -0.51 33.23 2.42
C LEU A 582 -1.47 34.37 2.71
N GLU A 583 -2.15 34.85 1.66
CA GLU A 583 -3.29 35.79 1.76
C GLU A 583 -4.62 35.07 2.05
N TRP A 584 -4.57 33.87 2.62
CA TRP A 584 -5.72 32.98 2.78
C TRP A 584 -5.74 32.32 4.15
N ASP A 585 -6.93 32.21 4.75
CA ASP A 585 -7.24 31.21 5.77
C ASP A 585 -7.44 29.86 5.07
N ILE A 586 -6.32 29.16 4.86
CA ILE A 586 -6.31 27.91 4.10
C ILE A 586 -7.13 26.81 4.79
N GLN A 587 -7.26 26.84 6.12
CA GLN A 587 -8.05 25.86 6.85
C GLN A 587 -9.55 26.07 6.63
N ALA A 588 -10.00 27.33 6.55
CA ALA A 588 -11.35 27.67 6.15
C ALA A 588 -11.63 27.22 4.70
N VAL A 589 -10.72 27.50 3.76
CA VAL A 589 -10.83 27.05 2.36
C VAL A 589 -10.98 25.53 2.27
N LEU A 590 -10.12 24.77 2.96
CA LEU A 590 -10.21 23.31 3.00
C LEU A 590 -11.56 22.81 3.53
N ASN A 591 -12.14 23.48 4.52
CA ASN A 591 -13.46 23.11 5.05
C ASN A 591 -14.58 23.35 4.03
N HIS A 592 -14.51 24.42 3.23
CA HIS A 592 -15.43 24.68 2.13
C HIS A 592 -15.32 23.61 1.03
N VAL A 593 -14.10 23.28 0.59
CA VAL A 593 -13.86 22.23 -0.41
C VAL A 593 -14.41 20.87 0.04
N ARG A 594 -14.26 20.51 1.32
CA ARG A 594 -14.84 19.29 1.91
C ARG A 594 -16.37 19.26 1.83
N ARG A 595 -17.03 20.42 1.98
CA ARG A 595 -18.50 20.56 1.91
C ARG A 595 -19.04 20.76 0.50
N ARG A 596 -18.16 20.84 -0.51
CA ARG A 596 -18.52 21.22 -1.90
C ARG A 596 -19.13 22.61 -1.99
N GLU A 597 -18.64 23.50 -1.16
CA GLU A 597 -19.05 24.90 -1.12
C GLU A 597 -17.90 25.75 -1.64
N GLU A 598 -18.23 26.84 -2.32
CA GLU A 598 -17.24 27.86 -2.64
C GLU A 598 -17.17 28.86 -1.46
N PRO A 599 -15.97 29.18 -0.94
CA PRO A 599 -15.84 30.17 0.10
C PRO A 599 -16.21 31.56 -0.41
N ASP A 600 -16.48 32.48 0.52
CA ASP A 600 -16.60 33.91 0.21
C ASP A 600 -15.31 34.65 0.56
N GLU A 601 -15.26 35.95 0.26
CA GLU A 601 -14.07 36.81 0.45
C GLU A 601 -13.55 36.87 1.91
N ARG A 602 -14.31 36.40 2.92
CA ARG A 602 -13.84 36.37 4.32
C ARG A 602 -12.67 35.41 4.54
N VAL A 603 -12.45 34.46 3.63
CA VAL A 603 -11.27 33.58 3.68
C VAL A 603 -9.98 34.27 3.26
N ARG A 604 -10.04 35.50 2.68
CA ARG A 604 -8.84 36.29 2.39
C ARG A 604 -8.32 36.94 3.67
N ARG A 605 -7.27 36.34 4.23
CA ARG A 605 -6.61 36.80 5.45
C ARG A 605 -5.13 36.47 5.35
N HIS A 606 -4.29 37.48 5.49
CA HIS A 606 -2.85 37.29 5.62
C HIS A 606 -2.53 36.43 6.85
N GLY A 607 -1.75 35.37 6.67
CA GLY A 607 -1.37 34.43 7.72
C GLY A 607 -0.01 33.79 7.47
N PHE A 608 0.66 33.40 8.55
CA PHE A 608 1.95 32.72 8.52
C PHE A 608 1.77 31.25 8.84
N TYR A 609 2.37 30.40 8.02
CA TYR A 609 2.18 28.96 8.11
C TYR A 609 3.52 28.22 8.18
N ALA A 610 3.51 27.06 8.85
CA ALA A 610 4.60 26.10 8.69
C ALA A 610 4.11 24.65 8.65
N THR A 611 4.92 23.79 8.03
CA THR A 611 4.73 22.34 8.10
C THR A 611 5.34 21.76 9.37
N ARG A 612 4.65 20.79 9.97
CA ARG A 612 5.13 20.00 11.11
C ARG A 612 5.04 18.52 10.80
N PRO A 613 6.15 17.76 10.84
CA PRO A 613 6.10 16.30 10.67
C PRO A 613 5.17 15.63 11.68
N ILE A 614 4.32 14.71 11.22
CA ILE A 614 3.51 13.82 12.07
C ILE A 614 4.11 12.41 12.05
N SER A 615 4.55 11.95 10.88
CA SER A 615 5.28 10.68 10.69
C SER A 615 6.47 10.87 9.75
N LYS A 616 7.18 9.78 9.43
CA LYS A 616 8.24 9.80 8.41
C LYS A 616 7.74 10.28 7.04
N GLU A 617 6.45 10.16 6.77
CA GLU A 617 5.85 10.39 5.46
C GLU A 617 4.83 11.53 5.46
N SER A 618 4.22 11.87 6.60
CA SER A 618 3.16 12.90 6.70
C SER A 618 3.59 14.18 7.43
N THR A 619 3.07 15.32 6.98
CA THR A 619 3.21 16.62 7.64
C THR A 619 1.83 17.25 7.85
N ARG A 620 1.71 18.05 8.91
CA ARG A 620 0.56 18.89 9.21
C ARG A 620 0.89 20.34 8.91
N LEU A 621 -0.02 21.05 8.27
CA LEU A 621 0.05 22.50 8.20
C LEU A 621 -0.44 23.13 9.50
N VAL A 622 0.32 24.07 10.04
CA VAL A 622 -0.06 24.86 11.21
C VAL A 622 0.06 26.34 10.92
N GLU A 623 -0.88 27.13 11.42
CA GLU A 623 -0.73 28.58 11.48
C GLU A 623 0.16 28.95 12.67
N ILE A 624 1.08 29.89 12.48
CA ILE A 624 2.04 30.37 13.48
C ILE A 624 1.86 31.87 13.65
N ALA A 625 2.05 32.36 14.88
CA ALA A 625 2.02 33.79 15.15
C ALA A 625 3.14 34.53 14.38
N PRO A 626 2.93 35.78 13.94
CA PRO A 626 3.91 36.53 13.13
C PRO A 626 5.32 36.58 13.71
N LEU A 627 5.45 36.83 15.01
CA LEU A 627 6.75 36.85 15.70
C LEU A 627 7.44 35.49 15.70
N GLY A 628 6.67 34.41 15.85
CA GLY A 628 7.19 33.05 15.78
C GLY A 628 7.66 32.70 14.37
N ALA A 629 6.92 33.11 13.33
CA ALA A 629 7.30 32.91 11.94
C ALA A 629 8.58 33.69 11.58
N PHE A 630 8.69 34.94 12.04
CA PHE A 630 9.89 35.76 11.88
C PHE A 630 11.13 35.07 12.48
N VAL A 631 11.07 34.65 13.75
CA VAL A 631 12.18 33.94 14.41
C VAL A 631 12.49 32.62 13.68
N LEU A 632 11.46 31.85 13.31
CA LEU A 632 11.64 30.57 12.60
C LEU A 632 12.37 30.74 11.26
N ASN A 633 12.11 31.81 10.52
CA ASN A 633 12.77 32.11 9.25
C ASN A 633 14.26 32.44 9.42
N LEU A 634 14.65 33.03 10.55
CA LEU A 634 16.05 33.31 10.88
C LEU A 634 16.85 32.06 11.29
N CYS A 635 16.16 30.96 11.66
CA CYS A 635 16.77 29.71 12.12
C CYS A 635 17.31 28.85 10.96
N THR A 636 18.35 29.34 10.29
CA THR A 636 18.98 28.70 9.12
C THR A 636 20.11 27.73 9.47
N GLY A 637 20.56 27.70 10.73
CA GLY A 637 21.77 27.01 11.18
C GLY A 637 23.05 27.82 10.99
N VAL A 638 22.97 29.03 10.42
CA VAL A 638 24.12 29.93 10.22
C VAL A 638 24.25 30.94 11.35
N ALA A 639 23.17 31.66 11.65
CA ALA A 639 23.16 32.70 12.67
C ALA A 639 23.20 32.10 14.08
N THR A 640 23.90 32.76 15.00
CA THR A 640 23.83 32.43 16.43
C THR A 640 22.56 33.03 17.05
N ILE A 641 22.17 32.55 18.24
CA ILE A 641 21.07 33.13 19.00
C ILE A 641 21.28 34.63 19.23
N GLU A 642 22.51 35.07 19.52
CA GLU A 642 22.84 36.51 19.67
C GLU A 642 22.46 37.32 18.42
N GLN A 643 22.88 36.84 17.24
CA GLN A 643 22.61 37.53 15.96
C GLN A 643 21.11 37.55 15.62
N ILE A 644 20.38 36.52 16.02
CA ILE A 644 18.92 36.46 15.86
C ILE A 644 18.24 37.46 16.81
N ILE A 645 18.72 37.57 18.05
CA ILE A 645 18.22 38.57 19.02
C ILE A 645 18.44 39.99 18.48
N GLU A 646 19.63 40.28 17.92
CA GLU A 646 19.94 41.60 17.33
C GLU A 646 18.96 41.94 16.18
N GLN A 647 18.70 40.99 15.27
CA GLN A 647 17.74 41.19 14.17
C GLN A 647 16.29 41.26 14.64
N PHE A 648 15.94 40.52 15.69
CA PHE A 648 14.63 40.59 16.30
C PHE A 648 14.38 41.96 16.94
N ALA A 649 15.38 42.48 17.67
CA ALA A 649 15.29 43.77 18.35
C ALA A 649 15.17 44.97 17.38
N THR A 650 15.71 44.89 16.17
CA THR A 650 15.57 45.95 15.16
C THR A 650 14.20 45.97 14.48
N THR A 651 13.52 44.82 14.44
CA THR A 651 12.20 44.67 13.80
C THR A 651 11.06 44.86 14.81
N PHE A 652 11.32 44.62 16.09
CA PHE A 652 10.35 44.74 17.18
C PHE A 652 10.39 46.14 17.81
N GLU A 653 9.49 47.04 17.40
CA GLU A 653 9.25 48.29 18.13
C GLU A 653 8.65 47.98 19.51
N THR A 654 9.37 48.38 20.56
CA THR A 654 9.05 48.02 21.94
C THR A 654 7.78 48.73 22.43
N GLN A 655 6.67 47.99 22.56
CA GLN A 655 5.62 48.38 23.51
C GLN A 655 6.08 48.06 24.95
N GLU A 656 6.82 48.99 25.54
CA GLU A 656 7.17 49.27 26.97
C GLU A 656 7.19 48.18 28.08
N SER A 657 6.99 46.88 27.83
CA SER A 657 6.78 45.90 28.91
C SER A 657 7.67 44.66 28.93
N LEU A 658 8.37 44.30 27.84
CA LEU A 658 9.22 43.09 27.81
C LEU A 658 10.53 43.29 27.02
N PRO A 659 11.69 42.84 27.55
CA PRO A 659 12.97 42.83 26.83
C PRO A 659 12.94 41.95 25.57
N PRO A 660 13.38 42.44 24.40
CA PRO A 660 13.35 41.67 23.14
C PRO A 660 14.15 40.36 23.17
N ASP A 661 15.23 40.30 23.95
CA ASP A 661 16.06 39.10 24.11
C ASP A 661 15.31 37.98 24.86
N LEU A 662 14.60 38.31 25.95
CA LEU A 662 13.77 37.35 26.68
C LEU A 662 12.63 36.82 25.81
N VAL A 663 12.00 37.68 25.01
CA VAL A 663 10.92 37.28 24.08
C VAL A 663 11.48 36.35 23.01
N CYS A 664 12.61 36.69 22.38
CA CYS A 664 13.22 35.89 21.33
C CYS A 664 13.66 34.51 21.84
N ILE A 665 14.30 34.43 23.02
CA ILE A 665 14.70 33.15 23.63
C ILE A 665 13.47 32.30 23.95
N SER A 666 12.42 32.91 24.54
CA SER A 666 11.17 32.19 24.83
C SER A 666 10.51 31.63 23.57
N LEU A 667 10.54 32.38 22.45
CA LEU A 667 10.04 31.91 21.16
C LEU A 667 10.87 30.74 20.61
N LEU A 668 12.21 30.81 20.70
CA LEU A 668 13.09 29.71 20.30
C LEU A 668 12.84 28.44 21.11
N GLU A 669 12.64 28.57 22.43
CA GLU A 669 12.30 27.45 23.31
C GLU A 669 10.96 26.81 22.93
N GLU A 670 9.92 27.62 22.70
CA GLU A 670 8.60 27.11 22.33
C GLU A 670 8.61 26.46 20.93
N LEU A 671 9.30 27.05 19.96
CA LEU A 671 9.47 26.48 18.62
C LEU A 671 10.25 25.16 18.67
N SER A 672 11.32 25.09 19.47
CA SER A 672 12.10 23.87 19.70
C SER A 672 11.25 22.78 20.35
N LYS A 673 10.51 23.12 21.41
CA LYS A 673 9.62 22.21 22.14
C LYS A 673 8.49 21.66 21.26
N ARG A 674 7.98 22.46 20.33
CA ARG A 674 6.98 22.04 19.33
C ARG A 674 7.57 21.30 18.14
N GLY A 675 8.89 21.15 18.07
CA GLY A 675 9.58 20.39 17.03
C GLY A 675 9.79 21.14 15.72
N PHE A 676 9.68 22.47 15.69
CA PHE A 676 9.94 23.26 14.48
C PHE A 676 11.43 23.43 14.18
N LEU A 677 12.27 23.42 15.22
CA LEU A 677 13.71 23.64 15.09
C LEU A 677 14.51 22.75 16.05
N ALA A 678 15.81 22.66 15.80
CA ALA A 678 16.81 22.10 16.68
C ALA A 678 17.88 23.17 16.95
N ILE A 679 18.49 23.11 18.13
CA ILE A 679 19.56 24.01 18.55
C ILE A 679 20.87 23.23 18.55
N TYR A 680 21.92 23.83 18.00
CA TYR A 680 23.23 23.21 17.85
C TYR A 680 24.32 24.03 18.54
N ARG A 681 25.17 23.35 19.30
CA ARG A 681 26.32 23.94 19.99
C ARG A 681 27.62 23.47 19.36
N SER A 682 28.52 24.42 19.08
CA SER A 682 29.85 24.08 18.59
C SER A 682 30.58 23.20 19.61
N LEU A 683 31.08 22.04 19.16
CA LEU A 683 32.03 21.28 19.96
C LEU A 683 33.30 22.13 20.03
N GLY A 684 33.55 22.79 21.16
CA GLY A 684 34.79 23.52 21.38
C GLY A 684 35.98 22.62 21.05
N SER A 685 37.11 23.21 20.65
CA SER A 685 38.35 22.47 20.37
C SER A 685 38.84 21.74 21.62
N ALA A 686 38.25 20.58 21.92
CA ALA A 686 38.82 19.61 22.82
C ALA A 686 40.05 19.07 22.09
N THR A 687 41.22 19.34 22.67
CA THR A 687 42.50 18.77 22.28
C THR A 687 42.34 17.33 21.79
N MET A 688 42.64 17.11 20.51
CA MET A 688 42.82 15.77 19.96
C MET A 688 43.88 15.04 20.77
N SER A 689 43.46 14.01 21.51
CA SER A 689 44.34 12.90 21.85
C SER A 689 44.54 12.06 20.58
N PRO A 690 45.77 11.74 20.18
CA PRO A 690 46.02 11.05 18.92
C PRO A 690 45.86 9.54 19.11
N HIS A 691 44.63 9.02 19.14
CA HIS A 691 44.36 7.60 18.89
C HIS A 691 42.92 7.37 18.40
N SER A 692 42.73 7.34 17.09
CA SER A 692 41.90 6.32 16.41
C SER A 692 42.03 6.48 14.91
N GLU A 693 42.07 5.34 14.25
CA GLU A 693 42.51 5.12 12.87
C GLU A 693 41.55 5.68 11.82
N ALA A 694 42.15 6.02 10.68
CA ALA A 694 41.46 6.43 9.47
C ALA A 694 40.58 5.30 8.92
N VAL A 695 39.30 5.60 8.71
CA VAL A 695 38.46 4.88 7.76
C VAL A 695 38.14 5.88 6.64
N GLU A 696 38.89 5.78 5.55
CA GLU A 696 38.61 6.49 4.30
C GLU A 696 37.26 6.03 3.73
N CYS A 697 36.27 6.92 3.74
CA CYS A 697 35.07 6.79 2.93
C CYS A 697 35.44 7.13 1.48
N ARG A 698 35.73 6.10 0.66
CA ARG A 698 35.87 6.27 -0.79
C ARG A 698 34.50 6.56 -1.41
N ALA A 699 34.37 7.78 -1.96
CA ALA A 699 33.35 8.10 -2.94
C ALA A 699 33.60 7.26 -4.21
N LEU A 700 32.63 6.43 -4.59
CA LEU A 700 32.60 5.80 -5.91
C LEU A 700 31.58 6.52 -6.78
N SER A 701 32.12 7.36 -7.65
CA SER A 701 31.50 7.74 -8.93
C SER A 701 31.34 6.49 -9.79
N PHE A 702 30.14 6.21 -10.28
CA PHE A 702 29.94 5.29 -11.39
C PHE A 702 29.32 6.04 -12.56
N ALA A 703 30.17 6.27 -13.56
CA ALA A 703 29.80 6.48 -14.94
C ALA A 703 30.08 5.17 -15.69
N GLY A 704 29.15 4.76 -16.56
CA GLY A 704 29.40 3.81 -17.66
C GLY A 704 29.18 2.32 -17.37
N CYS A 705 27.96 1.84 -17.63
CA CYS A 705 27.61 0.79 -18.61
C CYS A 705 26.12 0.44 -18.47
#